data_AF-W4FZG6-F1
#
_entry.id   AF-W4FZG6-F1
#
_cell.length_a   1.000
_cell.length_b   1.000
_cell.length_c   1.000
_cell.angle_alpha   90.00
_cell.angle_beta   90.00
_cell.angle_gamma   90.00
#
_symmetry.space_group_name_H-M   'P 1'
#
loop_
_entity.id
_entity.type
_entity.pdbx_description
1 polymer ?
#
loop_
_entity_poly.entity_id
_entity_poly.type
_entity_poly.pdbx_seq_one_letter_code
_entity_poly.pdbx_strand_id
1 'polypeptide(L)'
;MTYCRTACCLMFITVQKLYLYFDGYNIMLTASVANFGLFSLLLWYNYSHQPCLGVGMLPNNLRSLSFATSCYFSIHLLVLSIHHKLHAPMQLHHDDDVTTIVNYVFIGVYPCFGCAVWHVNKLRAQLFQIPNLSIEASLMHARDRVRAVGAVAMTLEDQTEWTVDYKLHLVNLLKANLSLTAGEGGMVAAYTSRSIWLLWAKNFTLANVTTEGDDASFSFPFGLFESTPASSITGPTSMGIKANRANRANSAIPATILEHIQTIKSGCGPTLAALVNSTMHPLSPHDDHKLCSVDPDLVAACRKAIVVMSDVVRCPYPKARQVVCRTIHHMYTNRAVQFTPPTMVYVLCTLLACDDRMLALSAATTLASHFKTHMVRAYATAATDVADEFNLLHLSQFVRMHAKDTALVDALLRIILDAISWIESAPENPASYIGDGFVSNLWRVQSLADVQPSTVFLVDNILLNVHFCCENFLVHLRRSFSHQPTKQKLSHQRPSILPETTTTVGVMPPSLSFIRVSKMSSLISQTSVQPADNSFTRSRTKFSLDMATKFLVETHTSNLIRPVQYQIMKKRHDLKKSLQINIATVVQDGFPQQKAIVELSDHSKRAMRQVMRIVTRFPIFDVWLRTLQEGDPLEYLLELIEFMRTHPLEVRQFSEGPSVMESIRSTFSIKRSARESVRAPPR
;
A
#
# COMPACT_ATOMS: atom_id res chain seq x y z
N MET A 1 -9.77 -7.53 19.55
CA MET A 1 -9.44 -8.69 20.40
C MET A 1 -8.13 -8.50 21.15
N THR A 2 -6.94 -8.69 20.53
CA THR A 2 -5.64 -8.63 21.23
C THR A 2 -5.43 -7.37 22.08
N TYR A 3 -5.67 -6.18 21.52
CA TYR A 3 -5.61 -4.91 22.27
C TYR A 3 -6.47 -4.90 23.53
N CYS A 4 -7.68 -5.47 23.50
CA CYS A 4 -8.54 -5.50 24.68
C CYS A 4 -8.10 -6.56 25.69
N ARG A 5 -7.59 -7.73 25.26
CA ARG A 5 -6.96 -8.70 26.18
C ARG A 5 -5.82 -8.03 26.95
N THR A 6 -4.94 -7.34 26.22
CA THR A 6 -3.83 -6.58 26.81
C THR A 6 -4.33 -5.45 27.71
N ALA A 7 -5.33 -4.67 27.29
CA ALA A 7 -5.90 -3.58 28.09
C ALA A 7 -6.54 -4.10 29.40
N CYS A 8 -7.31 -5.19 29.37
CA CYS A 8 -7.90 -5.79 30.56
C CYS A 8 -6.82 -6.34 31.51
N CYS A 9 -5.78 -7.01 31.00
CA CYS A 9 -4.65 -7.47 31.82
C CYS A 9 -3.88 -6.31 32.45
N LEU A 10 -3.57 -5.26 31.68
CA LEU A 10 -2.91 -4.06 32.19
C LEU A 10 -3.78 -3.37 33.25
N MET A 11 -5.07 -3.17 32.98
CA MET A 11 -6.00 -2.52 33.89
C MET A 11 -6.18 -3.33 35.19
N PHE A 12 -6.17 -4.67 35.16
CA PHE A 12 -6.14 -5.51 36.37
C PHE A 12 -4.89 -5.23 37.22
N ILE A 13 -3.70 -5.22 36.60
CA ILE A 13 -2.44 -4.89 37.28
C ILE A 13 -2.46 -3.45 37.81
N THR A 14 -3.01 -2.50 37.04
CA THR A 14 -3.17 -1.10 37.45
C THR A 14 -4.09 -0.96 38.65
N VAL A 15 -5.24 -1.65 38.67
CA VAL A 15 -6.16 -1.65 39.82
C VAL A 15 -5.47 -2.20 41.07
N GLN A 16 -4.75 -3.33 40.97
CA GLN A 16 -3.98 -3.89 42.09
C GLN A 16 -2.95 -2.91 42.66
N LYS A 17 -2.28 -2.12 41.80
CA LYS A 17 -1.28 -1.13 42.24
C LYS A 17 -1.91 0.15 42.79
N LEU A 18 -2.99 0.65 42.17
CA LEU A 18 -3.68 1.85 42.65
C LEU A 18 -4.31 1.64 44.03
N TYR A 19 -4.75 0.41 44.35
CA TYR A 19 -5.36 0.07 45.65
C TYR A 19 -4.43 0.26 46.85
N LEU A 20 -3.12 0.41 46.62
CA LEU A 20 -2.12 0.71 47.66
C LEU A 20 -2.01 2.22 47.97
N TYR A 21 -2.54 3.09 47.11
CA TYR A 21 -2.29 4.55 47.15
C TYR A 21 -3.56 5.41 47.10
N PHE A 22 -4.67 4.87 46.61
CA PHE A 22 -5.93 5.59 46.45
C PHE A 22 -7.09 4.87 47.11
N ASP A 23 -8.11 5.64 47.48
CA ASP A 23 -9.36 5.12 48.04
C ASP A 23 -10.06 4.15 47.08
N GLY A 24 -10.41 2.97 47.60
CA GLY A 24 -10.93 1.83 46.85
C GLY A 24 -12.14 2.16 45.98
N TYR A 25 -13.06 2.99 46.50
CA TYR A 25 -14.27 3.39 45.79
C TYR A 25 -13.98 4.17 44.50
N ASN A 26 -13.00 5.07 44.52
CA ASN A 26 -12.62 5.85 43.33
C ASN A 26 -11.93 4.96 42.27
N ILE A 27 -11.19 3.94 42.70
CA ILE A 27 -10.57 2.95 41.80
C ILE A 27 -11.65 2.07 41.17
N MET A 28 -12.59 1.54 41.95
CA MET A 28 -13.71 0.72 41.45
C MET A 28 -14.61 1.51 40.50
N LEU A 29 -14.91 2.77 40.82
CA LEU A 29 -15.65 3.69 39.93
C LEU A 29 -14.92 3.89 38.59
N THR A 30 -13.62 4.15 38.63
CA THR A 30 -12.82 4.39 37.41
C THR A 30 -12.70 3.10 36.58
N ALA A 31 -12.44 1.96 37.22
CA ALA A 31 -12.28 0.67 36.58
C ALA A 31 -13.60 0.14 35.97
N SER A 32 -14.74 0.37 36.62
CA SER A 32 -16.06 -0.01 36.08
C SER A 32 -16.42 0.80 34.84
N VAL A 33 -16.21 2.12 34.83
CA VAL A 33 -16.41 2.97 33.63
C VAL A 33 -15.45 2.56 32.49
N ALA A 34 -14.17 2.33 32.79
CA ALA A 34 -13.18 1.91 31.79
C ALA A 34 -13.52 0.53 31.18
N ASN A 35 -13.87 -0.46 32.00
CA ASN A 35 -14.33 -1.77 31.54
C ASN A 35 -15.59 -1.66 30.68
N PHE A 36 -16.59 -0.91 31.13
CA PHE A 36 -17.84 -0.74 30.40
C PHE A 36 -17.57 -0.18 28.99
N GLY A 37 -16.71 0.84 28.87
CA GLY A 37 -16.30 1.38 27.57
C GLY A 37 -15.59 0.35 26.68
N LEU A 38 -14.59 -0.35 27.22
CA LEU A 38 -13.82 -1.38 26.49
C LEU A 38 -14.71 -2.53 25.99
N PHE A 39 -15.54 -3.10 26.86
CA PHE A 39 -16.41 -4.21 26.50
C PHE A 39 -17.60 -3.79 25.64
N SER A 40 -18.11 -2.56 25.77
CA SER A 40 -19.13 -2.02 24.86
C SER A 40 -18.58 -1.84 23.44
N LEU A 41 -17.34 -1.35 23.31
CA LEU A 41 -16.64 -1.27 22.02
C LEU A 41 -16.39 -2.67 21.43
N LEU A 42 -16.04 -3.67 22.25
CA LEU A 42 -15.93 -5.06 21.78
C LEU A 42 -17.27 -5.65 21.36
N LEU A 43 -18.35 -5.39 22.09
CA LEU A 43 -19.69 -5.86 21.77
C LEU A 43 -20.20 -5.25 20.46
N TRP A 44 -20.02 -3.94 20.30
CA TRP A 44 -20.33 -3.22 19.06
C TRP A 44 -19.48 -3.71 17.87
N TYR A 45 -18.18 -3.90 18.09
CA TYR A 45 -17.27 -4.46 17.08
C TYR A 45 -17.73 -5.87 16.67
N ASN A 46 -18.01 -6.73 17.63
CA ASN A 46 -18.49 -8.10 17.42
C ASN A 46 -19.80 -8.09 16.64
N TYR A 47 -20.78 -7.26 17.02
CA TYR A 47 -22.07 -7.13 16.32
C TYR A 47 -21.94 -6.62 14.88
N SER A 48 -21.03 -5.66 14.65
CA SER A 48 -20.82 -5.03 13.35
C SER A 48 -20.02 -5.90 12.37
N HIS A 49 -19.08 -6.70 12.87
CA HIS A 49 -18.15 -7.51 12.07
C HIS A 49 -18.46 -9.01 12.14
N GLN A 50 -19.72 -9.40 12.38
CA GLN A 50 -20.12 -10.81 12.26
C GLN A 50 -19.96 -11.28 10.81
N PRO A 51 -19.49 -12.52 10.58
CA PRO A 51 -18.99 -13.51 11.55
C PRO A 51 -17.57 -13.18 12.05
N CYS A 52 -17.38 -13.09 13.36
CA CYS A 52 -16.05 -12.87 13.93
C CYS A 52 -15.28 -14.20 14.04
N LEU A 53 -14.43 -14.49 13.03
CA LEU A 53 -13.42 -15.55 12.98
C LEU A 53 -13.89 -16.98 13.31
N GLY A 54 -14.03 -17.82 12.27
CA GLY A 54 -13.90 -19.29 12.34
C GLY A 54 -15.04 -20.09 12.98
N VAL A 55 -15.70 -19.56 14.01
CA VAL A 55 -16.65 -20.30 14.84
C VAL A 55 -18.11 -19.99 14.49
N GLY A 56 -18.95 -21.04 14.54
CA GLY A 56 -20.38 -20.99 14.22
C GLY A 56 -21.23 -20.12 15.14
N MET A 57 -22.56 -20.20 14.98
CA MET A 57 -23.53 -19.50 15.83
C MET A 57 -23.25 -19.68 17.33
N LEU A 58 -22.87 -20.88 17.78
CA LEU A 58 -22.66 -21.17 19.21
C LEU A 58 -21.53 -20.32 19.82
N PRO A 59 -20.25 -20.36 19.36
CA PRO A 59 -19.21 -19.57 20.02
C PRO A 59 -19.26 -18.08 19.67
N ASN A 60 -19.92 -17.70 18.56
CA ASN A 60 -20.25 -16.29 18.30
C ASN A 60 -21.27 -15.75 19.32
N ASN A 61 -22.29 -16.54 19.69
CA ASN A 61 -23.23 -16.20 20.75
C ASN A 61 -22.54 -16.17 22.13
N LEU A 62 -21.71 -17.17 22.45
CA LEU A 62 -20.93 -17.17 23.70
C LEU A 62 -20.04 -15.93 23.81
N ARG A 63 -19.33 -15.54 22.74
CA ARG A 63 -18.49 -14.34 22.75
C ARG A 63 -19.31 -13.05 22.95
N SER A 64 -20.45 -12.94 22.28
CA SER A 64 -21.36 -11.80 22.43
C SER A 64 -21.92 -11.72 23.85
N LEU A 65 -22.30 -12.87 24.41
CA LEU A 65 -22.73 -13.00 25.80
C LEU A 65 -21.60 -12.60 26.76
N SER A 66 -20.38 -13.11 26.61
CA SER A 66 -19.24 -12.73 27.45
C SER A 66 -19.00 -11.21 27.48
N PHE A 67 -19.03 -10.53 26.33
CA PHE A 67 -18.86 -9.08 26.29
C PHE A 67 -20.02 -8.33 26.93
N ALA A 68 -21.27 -8.76 26.68
CA ALA A 68 -22.45 -8.17 27.31
C ALA A 68 -22.48 -8.41 28.83
N THR A 69 -22.07 -9.58 29.29
CA THR A 69 -21.89 -9.93 30.70
C THR A 69 -20.83 -9.06 31.37
N SER A 70 -19.69 -8.80 30.70
CA SER A 70 -18.69 -7.85 31.20
C SER A 70 -19.23 -6.42 31.27
N CYS A 71 -20.05 -5.98 30.31
CA CYS A 71 -20.75 -4.70 30.41
C CYS A 71 -21.74 -4.66 31.58
N TYR A 72 -22.52 -5.73 31.77
CA TYR A 72 -23.51 -5.87 32.84
C TYR A 72 -22.88 -5.79 34.23
N PHE A 73 -21.82 -6.57 34.48
CA PHE A 73 -21.07 -6.49 35.74
C PHE A 73 -20.31 -5.17 35.91
N SER A 74 -19.93 -4.50 34.82
CA SER A 74 -19.36 -3.15 34.91
C SER A 74 -20.40 -2.13 35.39
N ILE A 75 -21.65 -2.22 34.92
CA ILE A 75 -22.77 -1.40 35.43
C ILE A 75 -23.06 -1.72 36.90
N HIS A 76 -23.08 -3.00 37.27
CA HIS A 76 -23.27 -3.43 38.67
C HIS A 76 -22.21 -2.84 39.60
N LEU A 77 -20.92 -2.97 39.24
CA LEU A 77 -19.81 -2.38 39.99
C LEU A 77 -19.87 -0.85 40.02
N LEU A 78 -20.32 -0.20 38.94
CA LEU A 78 -20.52 1.25 38.88
C LEU A 78 -21.60 1.70 39.88
N VAL A 79 -22.75 1.03 39.91
CA VAL A 79 -23.84 1.30 40.86
C VAL A 79 -23.37 1.13 42.30
N LEU A 80 -22.70 0.03 42.63
CA LEU A 80 -22.14 -0.19 43.97
C LEU A 80 -21.09 0.87 44.35
N SER A 81 -20.22 1.27 43.41
CA SER A 81 -19.20 2.30 43.65
C SER A 81 -19.82 3.69 43.92
N ILE A 82 -20.91 4.02 43.21
CA ILE A 82 -21.67 5.26 43.45
C ILE A 82 -22.39 5.19 44.80
N HIS A 83 -23.05 4.08 45.12
CA HIS A 83 -23.74 3.89 46.40
C HIS A 83 -22.79 4.11 47.58
N HIS A 84 -21.70 3.33 47.65
CA HIS A 84 -20.71 3.47 48.72
C HIS A 84 -20.13 4.88 48.78
N LYS A 85 -19.86 5.54 47.65
CA LYS A 85 -19.30 6.91 47.64
C LYS A 85 -20.29 7.97 48.16
N LEU A 86 -21.59 7.80 47.93
CA LEU A 86 -22.63 8.70 48.44
C LEU A 86 -22.92 8.48 49.93
N HIS A 87 -22.83 7.23 50.41
CA HIS A 87 -23.13 6.87 51.80
C HIS A 87 -21.90 6.82 52.73
N ALA A 88 -20.67 6.86 52.20
CA ALA A 88 -19.41 6.90 52.96
C ALA A 88 -19.34 7.87 54.17
N PRO A 89 -19.88 9.11 54.14
CA PRO A 89 -19.84 10.00 55.32
C PRO A 89 -20.89 9.67 56.39
N MET A 90 -21.84 8.78 56.12
CA MET A 90 -22.84 8.30 57.06
C MET A 90 -22.86 6.77 57.07
N GLN A 91 -22.01 6.14 57.88
CA GLN A 91 -22.45 5.05 58.78
C GLN A 91 -21.35 4.42 59.65
N LEU A 92 -21.72 4.21 60.91
CA LEU A 92 -21.46 2.94 61.57
C LEU A 92 -22.75 2.09 61.45
N HIS A 93 -22.63 0.85 60.93
CA HIS A 93 -23.47 -0.31 61.26
C HIS A 93 -24.87 -0.53 60.62
N HIS A 94 -25.20 -0.09 59.38
CA HIS A 94 -26.48 -0.50 58.73
C HIS A 94 -26.53 -0.71 57.19
N ASP A 95 -25.41 -0.62 56.45
CA ASP A 95 -25.41 -0.48 54.97
C ASP A 95 -25.41 -1.82 54.21
N ASP A 96 -25.21 -2.93 54.93
CA ASP A 96 -25.08 -4.27 54.35
C ASP A 96 -26.38 -4.72 53.64
N ASP A 97 -27.54 -4.29 54.13
CA ASP A 97 -28.86 -4.67 53.58
C ASP A 97 -29.07 -4.13 52.15
N VAL A 98 -28.78 -2.85 51.90
CA VAL A 98 -29.04 -2.22 50.58
C VAL A 98 -28.11 -2.80 49.52
N THR A 99 -26.83 -2.93 49.84
CA THR A 99 -25.83 -3.57 48.97
C THR A 99 -26.22 -5.02 48.66
N THR A 100 -26.71 -5.75 49.66
CA THR A 100 -27.19 -7.13 49.51
C THR A 100 -28.42 -7.22 48.60
N ILE A 101 -29.41 -6.32 48.76
CA ILE A 101 -30.60 -6.24 47.89
C ILE A 101 -30.19 -5.95 46.44
N VAL A 102 -29.31 -4.96 46.21
CA VAL A 102 -28.80 -4.64 44.86
C VAL A 102 -28.13 -5.86 44.23
N ASN A 103 -27.29 -6.58 44.98
CA ASN A 103 -26.64 -7.80 44.49
C ASN A 103 -27.66 -8.88 44.09
N TYR A 104 -28.67 -9.16 44.92
CA TYR A 104 -29.71 -10.14 44.59
C TYR A 104 -30.55 -9.74 43.36
N VAL A 105 -30.88 -8.46 43.20
CA VAL A 105 -31.58 -7.95 42.01
C VAL A 105 -30.73 -8.15 40.75
N PHE A 106 -29.45 -7.77 40.78
CA PHE A 106 -28.56 -7.95 39.63
C PHE A 106 -28.34 -9.43 39.28
N ILE A 107 -28.26 -10.32 40.27
CA ILE A 107 -28.15 -11.78 40.06
C ILE A 107 -29.47 -12.33 39.47
N GLY A 108 -30.63 -11.94 40.02
CA GLY A 108 -31.94 -12.41 39.56
C GLY A 108 -32.33 -11.96 38.15
N VAL A 109 -31.89 -10.77 37.72
CA VAL A 109 -32.15 -10.24 36.37
C VAL A 109 -31.19 -10.82 35.31
N TYR A 110 -30.01 -11.30 35.71
CA TYR A 110 -28.97 -11.76 34.79
C TYR A 110 -29.41 -12.90 33.83
N PRO A 111 -30.17 -13.93 34.23
CA PRO A 111 -30.66 -14.96 33.30
C PRO A 111 -31.50 -14.38 32.16
N CYS A 112 -32.40 -13.44 32.46
CA CYS A 112 -33.23 -12.76 31.45
C CYS A 112 -32.37 -11.93 30.49
N PHE A 113 -31.41 -11.18 31.03
CA PHE A 113 -30.44 -10.42 30.24
C PHE A 113 -29.62 -11.32 29.31
N GLY A 114 -29.07 -12.41 29.82
CA GLY A 114 -28.29 -13.37 29.06
C GLY A 114 -29.09 -14.03 27.93
N CYS A 115 -30.33 -14.44 28.20
CA CYS A 115 -31.25 -14.97 27.19
C CYS A 115 -31.59 -13.93 26.11
N ALA A 116 -31.82 -12.67 26.48
CA ALA A 116 -32.09 -11.59 25.53
C ALA A 116 -30.89 -11.32 24.61
N VAL A 117 -29.68 -11.19 25.17
CA VAL A 117 -28.43 -11.02 24.40
C VAL A 117 -28.21 -12.20 23.45
N TRP A 118 -28.41 -13.43 23.93
CA TRP A 118 -28.28 -14.63 23.12
C TRP A 118 -29.28 -14.65 21.95
N HIS A 119 -30.54 -14.26 22.20
CA HIS A 119 -31.58 -14.23 21.19
C HIS A 119 -31.30 -13.18 20.12
N VAL A 120 -30.98 -11.93 20.52
CA VAL A 120 -30.64 -10.84 19.59
C VAL A 120 -29.41 -11.21 18.74
N ASN A 121 -28.39 -11.80 19.37
CA ASN A 121 -27.18 -12.21 18.64
C ASN A 121 -27.44 -13.40 17.71
N LYS A 122 -28.31 -14.34 18.09
CA LYS A 122 -28.73 -15.46 17.23
C LYS A 122 -29.46 -14.97 15.97
N LEU A 123 -30.42 -14.05 16.12
CA LEU A 123 -31.13 -13.44 14.99
C LEU A 123 -30.15 -12.72 14.04
N ARG A 124 -29.18 -11.97 14.60
CA ARG A 124 -28.13 -11.31 13.81
C ARG A 124 -27.24 -12.30 13.08
N ALA A 125 -26.79 -13.37 13.76
CA ALA A 125 -25.92 -14.40 13.20
C ALA A 125 -26.59 -15.19 12.05
N GLN A 126 -27.91 -15.42 12.12
CA GLN A 126 -28.67 -16.08 11.05
C GLN A 126 -28.60 -15.34 9.70
N LEU A 127 -28.53 -14.00 9.71
CA LEU A 127 -28.36 -13.20 8.48
C LEU A 127 -27.03 -13.48 7.76
N PHE A 128 -26.00 -13.93 8.49
CA PHE A 128 -24.69 -14.27 7.93
C PHE A 128 -24.56 -15.73 7.50
N GLN A 129 -25.60 -16.54 7.72
CA GLN A 129 -25.75 -17.91 7.18
C GLN A 129 -24.57 -18.84 7.45
N ILE A 130 -23.94 -18.74 8.62
CA ILE A 130 -22.91 -19.69 9.07
C ILE A 130 -23.55 -20.70 10.03
N PRO A 131 -23.85 -21.91 9.55
CA PRO A 131 -24.35 -22.99 10.40
C PRO A 131 -23.30 -23.44 11.44
N ASN A 132 -23.77 -24.08 12.51
CA ASN A 132 -22.90 -24.84 13.42
C ASN A 132 -22.52 -26.15 12.72
N LEU A 133 -21.42 -26.17 11.98
CA LEU A 133 -20.85 -27.34 11.31
C LEU A 133 -19.48 -27.69 11.90
N SER A 134 -19.08 -28.96 11.78
CA SER A 134 -17.69 -29.37 11.97
C SER A 134 -16.79 -28.72 10.90
N ILE A 135 -15.46 -28.77 11.09
CA ILE A 135 -14.51 -28.31 10.06
C ILE A 135 -14.74 -29.06 8.75
N GLU A 136 -14.85 -30.40 8.78
CA GLU A 136 -15.10 -31.23 7.60
C GLU A 136 -16.35 -30.79 6.82
N ALA A 137 -17.49 -30.68 7.51
CA ALA A 137 -18.74 -30.28 6.90
C ALA A 137 -18.69 -28.82 6.39
N SER A 138 -17.93 -27.94 7.06
CA SER A 138 -17.68 -26.57 6.61
C SER A 138 -16.84 -26.52 5.33
N LEU A 139 -15.80 -27.36 5.23
CA LEU A 139 -14.94 -27.47 4.05
C LEU A 139 -15.67 -28.06 2.83
N MET A 140 -16.64 -28.96 3.03
CA MET A 140 -17.45 -29.52 1.94
C MET A 140 -18.62 -28.60 1.52
N HIS A 141 -19.06 -27.71 2.39
CA HIS A 141 -20.30 -26.93 2.25
C HIS A 141 -20.46 -26.20 0.90
N ALA A 142 -21.67 -26.20 0.34
CA ALA A 142 -21.95 -25.67 -1.01
C ALA A 142 -21.69 -24.16 -1.21
N ARG A 143 -21.50 -23.38 -0.12
CA ARG A 143 -21.16 -21.95 -0.18
C ARG A 143 -19.70 -21.70 0.14
N ASP A 144 -19.02 -21.00 -0.75
CA ASP A 144 -17.62 -20.61 -0.66
C ASP A 144 -17.29 -19.86 0.64
N ARG A 145 -18.14 -18.93 1.11
CA ARG A 145 -17.93 -18.26 2.41
C ARG A 145 -17.71 -19.23 3.57
N VAL A 146 -18.46 -20.33 3.59
CA VAL A 146 -18.41 -21.32 4.68
C VAL A 146 -17.14 -22.17 4.56
N ARG A 147 -16.73 -22.51 3.32
CA ARG A 147 -15.44 -23.18 3.06
C ARG A 147 -14.25 -22.32 3.50
N ALA A 148 -14.28 -21.03 3.17
CA ALA A 148 -13.28 -20.05 3.61
C ALA A 148 -13.21 -19.96 5.15
N VAL A 149 -14.36 -19.94 5.83
CA VAL A 149 -14.43 -19.93 7.30
C VAL A 149 -13.90 -21.24 7.89
N GLY A 150 -14.25 -22.40 7.31
CA GLY A 150 -13.74 -23.71 7.74
C GLY A 150 -12.23 -23.85 7.60
N ALA A 151 -11.66 -23.36 6.49
CA ALA A 151 -10.21 -23.30 6.31
C ALA A 151 -9.54 -22.44 7.41
N VAL A 152 -10.05 -21.23 7.68
CA VAL A 152 -9.53 -20.37 8.75
C VAL A 152 -9.66 -21.04 10.13
N ALA A 153 -10.81 -21.66 10.45
CA ALA A 153 -11.06 -22.30 11.73
C ALA A 153 -9.99 -23.37 12.05
N MET A 154 -9.65 -24.20 11.06
CA MET A 154 -8.62 -25.24 11.18
C MET A 154 -7.20 -24.70 11.47
N THR A 155 -6.92 -23.42 11.22
CA THR A 155 -5.65 -22.77 11.62
C THR A 155 -5.65 -22.26 13.06
N LEU A 156 -6.84 -22.14 13.68
CA LEU A 156 -7.07 -21.59 15.00
C LEU A 156 -7.28 -22.65 16.09
N GLU A 157 -7.77 -23.84 15.71
CA GLU A 157 -7.89 -24.98 16.62
C GLU A 157 -6.53 -25.56 17.01
N ASP A 158 -6.47 -26.19 18.18
CA ASP A 158 -5.30 -26.96 18.58
C ASP A 158 -5.25 -28.29 17.81
N GLN A 159 -4.05 -28.65 17.36
CA GLN A 159 -3.78 -29.75 16.44
C GLN A 159 -2.97 -30.87 17.12
N THR A 160 -2.70 -30.74 18.42
CA THR A 160 -1.99 -31.71 19.27
C THR A 160 -2.76 -33.02 19.39
N GLU A 161 -4.08 -32.96 19.60
CA GLU A 161 -4.97 -34.12 19.78
C GLU A 161 -5.37 -34.81 18.47
N TRP A 162 -5.04 -34.22 17.31
CA TRP A 162 -5.49 -34.72 16.00
C TRP A 162 -4.63 -35.89 15.51
N THR A 163 -5.29 -37.00 15.14
CA THR A 163 -4.62 -38.15 14.52
C THR A 163 -4.04 -37.79 13.14
N VAL A 164 -3.05 -38.57 12.69
CA VAL A 164 -2.40 -38.38 11.38
C VAL A 164 -3.42 -38.54 10.26
N ASP A 165 -4.26 -39.57 10.32
CA ASP A 165 -5.30 -39.84 9.31
C ASP A 165 -6.32 -38.69 9.21
N TYR A 166 -6.72 -38.11 10.34
CA TYR A 166 -7.62 -36.95 10.37
C TYR A 166 -6.94 -35.70 9.76
N LYS A 167 -5.66 -35.46 10.04
CA LYS A 167 -4.87 -34.39 9.39
C LYS A 167 -4.82 -34.59 7.87
N LEU A 168 -4.58 -35.81 7.40
CA LEU A 168 -4.55 -36.14 5.97
C LEU A 168 -5.93 -36.01 5.30
N HIS A 169 -7.00 -36.44 5.98
CA HIS A 169 -8.37 -36.25 5.52
C HIS A 169 -8.70 -34.76 5.30
N LEU A 170 -8.42 -33.92 6.30
CA LEU A 170 -8.60 -32.47 6.20
C LEU A 170 -7.76 -31.84 5.07
N VAL A 171 -6.50 -32.27 4.90
CA VAL A 171 -5.64 -31.83 3.79
C VAL A 171 -6.25 -32.17 2.44
N ASN A 172 -6.85 -33.35 2.28
CA ASN A 172 -7.52 -33.74 1.05
C ASN A 172 -8.79 -32.90 0.78
N LEU A 173 -9.59 -32.56 1.80
CA LEU A 173 -10.70 -31.61 1.67
C LEU A 173 -10.22 -30.21 1.25
N LEU A 174 -9.09 -29.73 1.78
CA LEU A 174 -8.48 -28.47 1.35
C LEU A 174 -7.96 -28.53 -0.09
N LYS A 175 -7.27 -29.62 -0.47
CA LYS A 175 -6.76 -29.88 -1.84
C LYS A 175 -7.90 -29.91 -2.87
N ALA A 176 -9.08 -30.39 -2.50
CA ALA A 176 -10.30 -30.30 -3.30
C ALA A 176 -10.78 -28.84 -3.44
N ASN A 177 -10.81 -28.08 -2.35
CA ASN A 177 -11.20 -26.66 -2.37
C ASN A 177 -10.26 -25.76 -3.20
N LEU A 178 -8.98 -26.13 -3.34
CA LEU A 178 -8.06 -25.46 -4.28
C LEU A 178 -8.40 -25.69 -5.77
N SER A 179 -9.28 -26.64 -6.10
CA SER A 179 -9.75 -26.87 -7.48
C SER A 179 -10.94 -25.99 -7.85
N LEU A 180 -11.55 -25.31 -6.89
CA LEU A 180 -12.73 -24.49 -7.12
C LEU A 180 -12.35 -23.23 -7.89
N THR A 181 -13.17 -22.84 -8.86
CA THR A 181 -13.07 -21.53 -9.51
C THR A 181 -13.10 -20.41 -8.47
N ALA A 182 -12.45 -19.27 -8.76
CA ALA A 182 -12.26 -18.16 -7.82
C ALA A 182 -13.56 -17.39 -7.44
N GLY A 183 -14.46 -18.08 -6.73
CA GLY A 183 -15.67 -17.54 -6.11
C GLY A 183 -15.35 -16.61 -4.93
N GLU A 184 -16.34 -15.79 -4.56
CA GLU A 184 -16.29 -14.80 -3.46
C GLU A 184 -14.98 -13.98 -3.38
N GLY A 185 -14.40 -13.64 -4.54
CA GLY A 185 -13.17 -12.84 -4.60
C GLY A 185 -11.91 -13.59 -4.16
N GLY A 186 -11.83 -14.90 -4.39
CA GLY A 186 -10.62 -15.70 -4.17
C GLY A 186 -10.27 -15.96 -2.69
N MET A 187 -11.16 -15.58 -1.75
CA MET A 187 -10.91 -15.76 -0.32
C MET A 187 -10.82 -17.23 0.10
N VAL A 188 -11.55 -18.14 -0.58
CA VAL A 188 -11.42 -19.60 -0.35
C VAL A 188 -9.99 -20.04 -0.66
N ALA A 189 -9.53 -19.82 -1.90
CA ALA A 189 -8.18 -20.16 -2.32
C ALA A 189 -7.10 -19.58 -1.38
N ALA A 190 -7.22 -18.28 -1.04
CA ALA A 190 -6.29 -17.61 -0.13
C ALA A 190 -6.21 -18.26 1.26
N TYR A 191 -7.36 -18.54 1.88
CA TYR A 191 -7.38 -19.16 3.20
C TYR A 191 -7.04 -20.65 3.14
N THR A 192 -7.53 -21.41 2.16
CA THR A 192 -7.22 -22.83 1.96
C THR A 192 -5.71 -23.04 1.78
N SER A 193 -5.05 -22.29 0.90
CA SER A 193 -3.59 -22.39 0.72
C SER A 193 -2.81 -21.99 1.98
N ARG A 194 -3.21 -20.92 2.67
CA ARG A 194 -2.62 -20.54 3.97
C ARG A 194 -2.78 -21.63 5.02
N SER A 195 -3.89 -22.36 4.99
CA SER A 195 -4.21 -23.37 5.99
C SER A 195 -3.44 -24.68 5.75
N ILE A 196 -3.28 -25.09 4.49
CA ILE A 196 -2.36 -26.16 4.08
C ILE A 196 -0.93 -25.83 4.53
N TRP A 197 -0.46 -24.60 4.27
CA TRP A 197 0.86 -24.15 4.72
C TRP A 197 1.05 -24.22 6.24
N LEU A 198 0.08 -23.73 7.02
CA LEU A 198 0.19 -23.74 8.48
C LEU A 198 0.10 -25.15 9.08
N LEU A 199 -0.65 -26.07 8.47
CA LEU A 199 -0.58 -27.50 8.81
C LEU A 199 0.81 -28.06 8.53
N TRP A 200 1.35 -27.81 7.34
CA TRP A 200 2.65 -28.34 6.92
C TRP A 200 3.79 -27.82 7.81
N ALA A 201 3.87 -26.50 7.99
CA ALA A 201 4.92 -25.84 8.77
C ALA A 201 4.89 -26.16 10.28
N LYS A 202 3.74 -26.55 10.85
CA LYS A 202 3.64 -26.99 12.25
C LYS A 202 4.03 -28.46 12.44
N ASN A 203 3.58 -29.35 11.57
CA ASN A 203 3.56 -30.79 11.84
C ASN A 203 4.71 -31.57 11.15
N PHE A 204 5.41 -30.98 10.18
CA PHE A 204 6.37 -31.66 9.32
C PHE A 204 7.73 -30.96 9.28
N THR A 205 8.79 -31.72 9.05
CA THR A 205 10.15 -31.17 8.85
C THR A 205 10.30 -30.60 7.44
N LEU A 206 10.84 -29.39 7.34
CA LEU A 206 11.18 -28.74 6.06
C LEU A 206 12.52 -29.31 5.53
N ALA A 207 12.52 -30.59 5.16
CA ALA A 207 13.72 -31.27 4.68
C ALA A 207 14.21 -30.77 3.31
N ASN A 208 13.28 -30.33 2.45
CA ASN A 208 13.57 -29.91 1.08
C ASN A 208 13.02 -28.52 0.78
N VAL A 209 13.85 -27.65 0.21
CA VAL A 209 13.42 -26.38 -0.40
C VAL A 209 12.52 -26.69 -1.59
N THR A 210 11.33 -26.10 -1.63
CA THR A 210 10.42 -26.19 -2.78
C THR A 210 10.56 -24.93 -3.64
N THR A 211 10.43 -25.06 -4.95
CA THR A 211 10.39 -23.93 -5.89
C THR A 211 8.96 -23.75 -6.42
N GLU A 212 8.59 -22.51 -6.77
CA GLU A 212 7.26 -22.19 -7.34
C GLU A 212 6.99 -22.92 -8.68
N GLY A 213 8.04 -23.17 -9.46
CA GLY A 213 8.01 -23.99 -10.67
C GLY A 213 9.22 -24.93 -10.74
N ASP A 214 9.31 -25.70 -11.83
CA ASP A 214 10.35 -26.73 -12.00
C ASP A 214 11.77 -26.14 -12.19
N ASP A 215 11.87 -24.90 -12.71
CA ASP A 215 13.14 -24.20 -12.95
C ASP A 215 13.65 -23.45 -11.71
N ALA A 216 14.40 -24.15 -10.86
CA ALA A 216 15.07 -23.58 -9.69
C ALA A 216 16.05 -22.42 -10.02
N SER A 217 16.59 -22.39 -11.24
CA SER A 217 17.51 -21.35 -11.72
C SER A 217 16.87 -19.97 -11.89
N PHE A 218 15.55 -19.91 -12.07
CA PHE A 218 14.78 -18.67 -12.23
C PHE A 218 14.04 -18.26 -10.95
N SER A 219 14.53 -18.70 -9.78
CA SER A 219 13.94 -18.38 -8.48
C SER A 219 14.66 -17.25 -7.75
N PHE A 220 13.91 -16.42 -7.02
CA PHE A 220 14.46 -15.34 -6.19
C PHE A 220 15.15 -15.94 -4.95
N PRO A 221 16.47 -15.73 -4.76
CA PRO A 221 17.25 -16.48 -3.78
C PRO A 221 17.03 -15.98 -2.36
N PHE A 222 16.96 -16.92 -1.40
CA PHE A 222 16.72 -16.63 0.01
C PHE A 222 17.70 -15.61 0.61
N GLY A 223 17.20 -14.82 1.57
CA GLY A 223 18.00 -13.85 2.33
C GLY A 223 18.11 -12.46 1.68
N LEU A 224 17.60 -12.27 0.46
CA LEU A 224 17.44 -10.95 -0.16
C LEU A 224 16.29 -10.11 0.44
N PHE A 225 15.48 -10.65 1.34
CA PHE A 225 14.44 -9.85 2.01
C PHE A 225 15.08 -9.18 3.24
N GLU A 226 15.26 -7.87 3.16
CA GLU A 226 16.00 -7.09 4.14
C GLU A 226 15.24 -6.98 5.47
N SER A 227 15.56 -7.81 6.45
CA SER A 227 15.07 -7.64 7.82
C SER A 227 15.52 -6.29 8.37
N THR A 228 14.60 -5.35 8.55
CA THR A 228 14.92 -4.02 9.08
C THR A 228 15.60 -4.15 10.46
N PRO A 229 16.83 -3.64 10.65
CA PRO A 229 17.47 -3.67 11.95
C PRO A 229 16.68 -2.79 12.92
N ALA A 230 16.16 -3.37 13.99
CA ALA A 230 15.32 -2.67 14.98
C ALA A 230 16.06 -1.55 15.76
N SER A 231 17.34 -1.31 15.46
CA SER A 231 18.25 -0.41 16.18
C SER A 231 18.60 0.90 15.44
N SER A 232 18.16 1.12 14.19
CA SER A 232 18.59 2.29 13.39
C SER A 232 17.66 3.50 13.42
N ILE A 233 16.55 3.47 14.18
CA ILE A 233 15.52 4.54 14.15
C ILE A 233 15.89 5.77 15.01
N THR A 234 17.01 5.75 15.74
CA THR A 234 17.50 6.89 16.53
C THR A 234 18.93 7.29 16.16
N GLY A 235 19.08 8.15 15.15
CA GLY A 235 20.33 8.89 14.90
C GLY A 235 20.70 9.00 13.40
N PRO A 236 20.91 10.20 12.86
CA PRO A 236 21.48 10.38 11.52
C PRO A 236 23.01 10.52 11.60
N THR A 237 23.78 9.50 11.20
CA THR A 237 25.12 9.70 10.60
C THR A 237 25.69 8.41 9.98
N SER A 238 26.49 8.62 8.93
CA SER A 238 27.44 7.68 8.30
C SER A 238 26.89 6.39 7.65
N MET A 239 26.85 6.43 6.31
CA MET A 239 27.24 5.26 5.51
C MET A 239 28.61 4.75 5.96
N GLY A 240 28.74 3.44 6.19
CA GLY A 240 29.98 2.80 6.60
C GLY A 240 29.99 1.34 6.17
N ILE A 241 30.68 1.07 5.05
CA ILE A 241 30.86 -0.27 4.47
C ILE A 241 31.30 -1.28 5.54
N LYS A 242 30.62 -2.44 5.61
CA LYS A 242 31.21 -3.68 6.14
C LYS A 242 30.49 -4.93 5.64
N ALA A 243 30.92 -5.40 4.48
CA ALA A 243 30.99 -6.83 4.26
C ALA A 243 32.02 -7.43 5.24
N ASN A 244 31.63 -8.47 5.98
CA ASN A 244 32.47 -9.61 6.41
C ASN A 244 31.68 -10.47 7.41
N ARG A 245 30.96 -11.47 6.89
CA ARG A 245 30.31 -12.52 7.69
C ARG A 245 31.02 -13.86 7.51
N ALA A 246 32.26 -13.94 7.96
CA ALA A 246 33.00 -15.20 8.13
C ALA A 246 34.12 -15.03 9.18
N ASN A 247 34.34 -16.06 9.99
CA ASN A 247 35.52 -16.33 10.81
C ASN A 247 35.92 -15.29 11.89
N ARG A 248 35.59 -15.59 13.16
CA ARG A 248 36.56 -16.24 14.08
C ARG A 248 35.94 -16.62 15.42
N ALA A 249 36.30 -17.80 15.89
CA ALA A 249 36.25 -18.15 17.31
C ALA A 249 37.49 -17.58 18.04
N ASN A 250 37.43 -17.62 19.37
CA ASN A 250 38.54 -17.46 20.32
C ASN A 250 39.22 -16.08 20.41
N SER A 251 38.81 -15.30 21.41
CA SER A 251 39.74 -14.68 22.37
C SER A 251 38.97 -14.21 23.62
N ALA A 252 39.28 -14.78 24.78
CA ALA A 252 38.87 -14.22 26.07
C ALA A 252 39.93 -13.22 26.56
N ILE A 253 39.50 -12.15 27.24
CA ILE A 253 40.17 -11.49 28.39
C ILE A 253 39.19 -10.44 28.96
N PRO A 254 39.13 -10.23 30.29
CA PRO A 254 37.98 -9.57 30.94
C PRO A 254 38.20 -8.08 31.23
N ALA A 255 37.10 -7.33 31.31
CA ALA A 255 37.06 -5.94 31.80
C ALA A 255 35.96 -5.74 32.87
N THR A 256 35.98 -6.61 33.87
CA THR A 256 35.28 -6.39 35.15
C THR A 256 35.68 -5.04 35.74
N ILE A 257 34.72 -4.11 35.80
CA ILE A 257 34.62 -2.89 36.63
C ILE A 257 33.56 -1.94 36.01
N LEU A 258 33.40 -1.94 34.67
CA LEU A 258 32.33 -1.18 34.01
C LEU A 258 30.94 -1.86 34.14
N GLU A 259 30.93 -3.18 34.36
CA GLU A 259 29.71 -4.00 34.54
C GLU A 259 28.92 -3.66 35.81
N HIS A 260 29.56 -3.15 36.87
CA HIS A 260 28.90 -2.86 38.15
C HIS A 260 28.17 -1.52 38.23
N ILE A 261 28.32 -0.66 37.21
CA ILE A 261 27.60 0.64 37.12
C ILE A 261 26.41 0.55 36.14
N GLN A 262 26.38 -0.47 35.28
CA GLN A 262 25.26 -0.71 34.35
C GLN A 262 24.13 -1.55 34.95
N THR A 263 24.37 -2.27 36.05
CA THR A 263 23.38 -3.17 36.70
C THR A 263 22.23 -2.48 37.43
N ILE A 264 22.20 -1.13 37.52
CA ILE A 264 21.17 -0.38 38.28
C ILE A 264 20.16 0.35 37.37
N LYS A 265 20.33 0.36 36.04
CA LYS A 265 19.33 0.96 35.13
C LYS A 265 18.60 -0.07 34.26
N SER A 266 17.29 -0.15 34.51
CA SER A 266 16.24 -0.75 33.67
C SER A 266 16.46 -2.21 33.27
N GLY A 267 15.88 -3.11 34.06
CA GLY A 267 15.68 -4.50 33.67
C GLY A 267 14.88 -4.59 32.37
N CYS A 268 15.57 -4.92 31.27
CA CYS A 268 14.97 -5.09 29.96
C CYS A 268 14.28 -6.47 29.90
N GLY A 269 13.11 -6.57 30.55
CA GLY A 269 12.15 -7.62 30.23
C GLY A 269 11.73 -7.51 28.75
N PRO A 270 11.25 -8.60 28.12
CA PRO A 270 10.75 -8.53 26.76
C PRO A 270 9.72 -7.42 26.64
N THR A 271 9.85 -6.56 25.64
CA THR A 271 8.85 -5.52 25.39
C THR A 271 7.47 -6.17 25.29
N LEU A 272 6.41 -5.46 25.69
CA LEU A 272 5.05 -6.02 25.67
C LEU A 272 4.68 -6.53 24.26
N ALA A 273 5.23 -5.93 23.21
CA ALA A 273 5.14 -6.41 21.82
C ALA A 273 5.89 -7.74 21.60
N ALA A 274 7.11 -7.91 22.12
CA ALA A 274 7.84 -9.17 22.05
C ALA A 274 7.15 -10.30 22.85
N LEU A 275 6.60 -9.99 24.03
CA LEU A 275 5.88 -10.98 24.86
C LEU A 275 4.52 -11.36 24.27
N VAL A 276 3.82 -10.41 23.63
CA VAL A 276 2.60 -10.67 22.86
C VAL A 276 2.92 -11.44 21.58
N ASN A 277 4.00 -11.14 20.85
CA ASN A 277 4.41 -11.91 19.68
C ASN A 277 4.82 -13.34 20.08
N SER A 278 5.55 -13.52 21.19
CA SER A 278 5.89 -14.82 21.77
C SER A 278 4.65 -15.65 22.13
N THR A 279 3.59 -15.02 22.65
CA THR A 279 2.32 -15.72 22.96
C THR A 279 1.33 -15.81 21.78
N MET A 280 1.57 -15.10 20.68
CA MET A 280 0.77 -15.18 19.43
C MET A 280 1.40 -16.14 18.40
N HIS A 281 2.70 -16.40 18.50
CA HIS A 281 3.42 -17.41 17.73
C HIS A 281 3.88 -18.56 18.64
N PRO A 282 3.01 -19.54 18.95
CA PRO A 282 3.41 -20.81 19.51
C PRO A 282 4.11 -21.66 18.43
N LEU A 283 5.28 -21.18 18.01
CA LEU A 283 6.32 -21.90 17.29
C LEU A 283 7.60 -21.87 18.14
N SER A 284 7.44 -22.12 19.45
CA SER A 284 8.55 -22.58 20.27
C SER A 284 8.94 -23.98 19.77
N PRO A 285 10.23 -24.29 19.61
CA PRO A 285 10.67 -25.61 19.17
C PRO A 285 10.52 -26.64 20.30
N HIS A 286 9.29 -27.11 20.53
CA HIS A 286 9.11 -28.48 21.04
C HIS A 286 9.37 -29.43 19.85
N ASP A 287 10.61 -29.88 19.74
CA ASP A 287 11.12 -30.64 18.60
C ASP A 287 10.69 -32.13 18.59
N ASP A 288 10.06 -32.62 19.66
CA ASP A 288 9.94 -34.06 19.92
C ASP A 288 8.99 -34.85 18.98
N HIS A 289 8.06 -34.20 18.25
CA HIS A 289 6.99 -34.89 17.50
C HIS A 289 6.72 -34.38 16.07
N LYS A 290 7.70 -33.82 15.36
CA LYS A 290 7.54 -33.55 13.91
C LYS A 290 7.55 -34.87 13.13
N LEU A 291 6.52 -35.13 12.31
CA LEU A 291 6.49 -36.34 11.49
C LEU A 291 7.55 -36.25 10.38
N CYS A 292 8.50 -37.18 10.39
CA CYS A 292 9.51 -37.34 9.33
C CYS A 292 9.00 -38.15 8.11
N SER A 293 7.88 -38.86 8.23
CA SER A 293 7.25 -39.54 7.09
C SER A 293 6.46 -38.54 6.25
N VAL A 294 7.09 -38.02 5.20
CA VAL A 294 6.47 -37.09 4.26
C VAL A 294 5.48 -37.83 3.37
N ASP A 295 4.19 -37.66 3.64
CA ASP A 295 3.11 -38.19 2.80
C ASP A 295 3.13 -37.51 1.40
N PRO A 296 3.14 -38.29 0.30
CA PRO A 296 3.16 -37.73 -1.06
C PRO A 296 1.92 -36.88 -1.39
N ASP A 297 0.75 -37.20 -0.85
CA ASP A 297 -0.49 -36.44 -1.09
C ASP A 297 -0.46 -35.06 -0.41
N LEU A 298 0.19 -34.96 0.74
CA LEU A 298 0.46 -33.68 1.41
C LEU A 298 1.43 -32.83 0.59
N VAL A 299 2.52 -33.40 0.07
CA VAL A 299 3.44 -32.66 -0.82
C VAL A 299 2.72 -32.17 -2.07
N ALA A 300 1.87 -33.00 -2.67
CA ALA A 300 1.04 -32.59 -3.80
C ALA A 300 0.06 -31.47 -3.44
N ALA A 301 -0.56 -31.51 -2.25
CA ALA A 301 -1.41 -30.44 -1.73
C ALA A 301 -0.63 -29.12 -1.51
N CYS A 302 0.57 -29.19 -0.93
CA CYS A 302 1.44 -28.03 -0.72
C CYS A 302 1.93 -27.41 -2.04
N ARG A 303 2.38 -28.22 -3.00
CA ARG A 303 2.75 -27.73 -4.34
C ARG A 303 1.57 -27.04 -5.04
N LYS A 304 0.39 -27.66 -5.03
CA LYS A 304 -0.83 -27.06 -5.57
C LYS A 304 -1.19 -25.75 -4.85
N ALA A 305 -1.03 -25.69 -3.52
CA ALA A 305 -1.26 -24.48 -2.76
C ALA A 305 -0.32 -23.33 -3.17
N ILE A 306 0.98 -23.62 -3.40
CA ILE A 306 1.99 -22.66 -3.86
C ILE A 306 1.63 -22.09 -5.24
N VAL A 307 1.27 -22.93 -6.20
CA VAL A 307 0.82 -22.48 -7.55
C VAL A 307 -0.41 -21.59 -7.43
N VAL A 308 -1.46 -22.04 -6.73
CA VAL A 308 -2.69 -21.26 -6.52
C VAL A 308 -2.42 -19.93 -5.81
N MET A 309 -1.47 -19.88 -4.87
CA MET A 309 -1.08 -18.63 -4.23
C MET A 309 -0.41 -17.66 -5.21
N SER A 310 0.45 -18.16 -6.09
CA SER A 310 1.11 -17.36 -7.13
C SER A 310 0.11 -16.78 -8.15
N ASP A 311 -0.99 -17.48 -8.41
CA ASP A 311 -2.10 -16.94 -9.19
C ASP A 311 -2.93 -15.93 -8.40
N VAL A 312 -3.19 -16.19 -7.11
CA VAL A 312 -3.98 -15.30 -6.25
C VAL A 312 -3.28 -13.96 -5.98
N VAL A 313 -1.93 -13.88 -5.94
CA VAL A 313 -1.24 -12.58 -5.84
C VAL A 313 -1.42 -11.70 -7.07
N ARG A 314 -1.78 -12.28 -8.22
CA ARG A 314 -2.10 -11.56 -9.47
C ARG A 314 -3.61 -11.27 -9.61
N CYS A 315 -4.48 -11.97 -8.88
CA CYS A 315 -5.94 -11.80 -8.96
C CYS A 315 -6.42 -10.42 -8.46
N PRO A 316 -7.45 -9.79 -9.06
CA PRO A 316 -7.90 -8.42 -8.75
C PRO A 316 -8.75 -8.32 -7.45
N TYR A 317 -8.30 -8.99 -6.39
CA TYR A 317 -9.00 -9.14 -5.12
C TYR A 317 -8.05 -8.78 -3.96
N PRO A 318 -7.97 -7.50 -3.54
CA PRO A 318 -6.90 -7.01 -2.67
C PRO A 318 -6.84 -7.71 -1.31
N LYS A 319 -7.99 -8.12 -0.75
CA LYS A 319 -8.04 -8.89 0.51
C LYS A 319 -7.42 -10.29 0.38
N ALA A 320 -7.66 -10.97 -0.75
CA ALA A 320 -7.09 -12.28 -1.02
C ALA A 320 -5.57 -12.15 -1.29
N ARG A 321 -5.17 -11.18 -2.12
CA ARG A 321 -3.74 -10.81 -2.33
C ARG A 321 -3.04 -10.60 -0.99
N GLN A 322 -3.56 -9.74 -0.11
CA GLN A 322 -2.90 -9.41 1.16
C GLN A 322 -2.73 -10.64 2.09
N VAL A 323 -3.72 -11.54 2.16
CA VAL A 323 -3.61 -12.81 2.93
C VAL A 323 -2.55 -13.72 2.34
N VAL A 324 -2.51 -13.85 1.01
CA VAL A 324 -1.53 -14.71 0.32
C VAL A 324 -0.13 -14.12 0.38
N CYS A 325 0.08 -12.84 0.09
CA CYS A 325 1.40 -12.20 0.12
C CYS A 325 2.05 -12.30 1.52
N ARG A 326 1.28 -12.16 2.61
CA ARG A 326 1.77 -12.42 3.98
C ARG A 326 2.13 -13.90 4.20
N THR A 327 1.42 -14.84 3.57
CA THR A 327 1.67 -16.28 3.66
C THR A 327 2.93 -16.67 2.87
N ILE A 328 3.06 -16.20 1.63
CA ILE A 328 4.25 -16.37 0.77
C ILE A 328 5.49 -15.77 1.46
N HIS A 329 5.39 -14.57 2.00
CA HIS A 329 6.47 -13.96 2.77
C HIS A 329 6.93 -14.86 3.93
N HIS A 330 5.99 -15.41 4.71
CA HIS A 330 6.30 -16.33 5.81
C HIS A 330 6.91 -17.66 5.33
N MET A 331 6.51 -18.19 4.16
CA MET A 331 7.18 -19.35 3.54
C MET A 331 8.63 -19.03 3.17
N TYR A 332 8.84 -17.86 2.57
CA TYR A 332 10.14 -17.42 2.09
C TYR A 332 11.10 -17.10 3.25
N THR A 333 10.66 -16.40 4.31
CA THR A 333 11.49 -16.13 5.49
C THR A 333 11.88 -17.41 6.23
N ASN A 334 11.00 -18.40 6.26
CA ASN A 334 11.28 -19.72 6.84
C ASN A 334 12.13 -20.61 5.91
N ARG A 335 12.63 -20.08 4.78
CA ARG A 335 13.44 -20.78 3.78
C ARG A 335 12.79 -22.03 3.21
N ALA A 336 11.45 -22.05 3.17
CA ALA A 336 10.66 -23.20 2.76
C ALA A 336 10.44 -23.24 1.24
N VAL A 337 10.09 -22.09 0.68
CA VAL A 337 9.69 -21.97 -0.73
C VAL A 337 10.40 -20.79 -1.37
N GLN A 338 11.07 -21.03 -2.50
CA GLN A 338 11.58 -19.97 -3.37
C GLN A 338 10.53 -19.64 -4.44
N PHE A 339 10.37 -18.35 -4.70
CA PHE A 339 9.37 -17.81 -5.62
C PHE A 339 10.05 -17.14 -6.80
N THR A 340 9.38 -17.13 -7.94
CA THR A 340 9.84 -16.45 -9.15
C THR A 340 9.90 -14.93 -8.94
N PRO A 341 10.78 -14.19 -9.66
CA PRO A 341 10.84 -12.73 -9.59
C PRO A 341 9.49 -12.03 -9.80
N PRO A 342 8.60 -12.43 -10.74
CA PRO A 342 7.24 -11.90 -10.86
C PRO A 342 6.45 -12.00 -9.56
N THR A 343 6.33 -13.20 -8.98
CA THR A 343 5.58 -13.43 -7.75
C THR A 343 6.13 -12.60 -6.59
N MET A 344 7.47 -12.44 -6.51
CA MET A 344 8.10 -11.57 -5.53
C MET A 344 7.80 -10.07 -5.73
N VAL A 345 7.67 -9.58 -6.97
CA VAL A 345 7.22 -8.18 -7.22
C VAL A 345 5.82 -7.96 -6.66
N TYR A 346 4.83 -8.81 -6.97
CA TYR A 346 3.47 -8.68 -6.43
C TYR A 346 3.45 -8.77 -4.90
N VAL A 347 4.24 -9.68 -4.32
CA VAL A 347 4.36 -9.82 -2.85
C VAL A 347 4.91 -8.56 -2.21
N LEU A 348 6.04 -8.04 -2.71
CA LEU A 348 6.65 -6.82 -2.18
C LEU A 348 5.70 -5.63 -2.31
N CYS A 349 5.17 -5.36 -3.50
CA CYS A 349 4.22 -4.27 -3.75
C CYS A 349 2.97 -4.34 -2.87
N THR A 350 2.39 -5.54 -2.67
CA THR A 350 1.23 -5.73 -1.78
C THR A 350 1.56 -5.48 -0.32
N LEU A 351 2.76 -5.88 0.14
CA LEU A 351 3.19 -5.70 1.53
C LEU A 351 3.50 -4.24 1.89
N LEU A 352 3.72 -3.35 0.92
CA LEU A 352 3.83 -1.90 1.15
C LEU A 352 2.58 -1.27 1.79
N ALA A 353 1.40 -1.86 1.55
CA ALA A 353 0.13 -1.44 2.16
C ALA A 353 -0.26 -2.28 3.40
N CYS A 354 0.71 -2.96 4.01
CA CYS A 354 0.51 -3.67 5.27
C CYS A 354 0.40 -2.70 6.45
N ASP A 355 -0.53 -2.97 7.39
CA ASP A 355 -0.66 -2.19 8.63
C ASP A 355 0.57 -2.31 9.55
N ASP A 356 1.34 -3.39 9.40
CA ASP A 356 2.64 -3.55 10.06
C ASP A 356 3.70 -2.69 9.35
N ARG A 357 4.00 -1.55 9.97
CA ARG A 357 5.01 -0.59 9.51
C ARG A 357 6.39 -1.21 9.29
N MET A 358 6.80 -2.19 10.10
CA MET A 358 8.13 -2.80 9.97
C MET A 358 8.17 -3.71 8.74
N LEU A 359 7.12 -4.51 8.53
CA LEU A 359 7.00 -5.35 7.34
C LEU A 359 6.86 -4.52 6.05
N ALA A 360 6.09 -3.42 6.09
CA ALA A 360 5.97 -2.51 4.95
C ALA A 360 7.30 -1.83 4.60
N LEU A 361 8.05 -1.36 5.60
CA LEU A 361 9.38 -0.76 5.40
C LEU A 361 10.39 -1.77 4.86
N SER A 362 10.42 -2.99 5.42
CA SER A 362 11.27 -4.10 4.96
C SER A 362 10.97 -4.51 3.51
N ALA A 363 9.69 -4.56 3.12
CA ALA A 363 9.30 -4.79 1.73
C ALA A 363 9.72 -3.63 0.81
N ALA A 364 9.62 -2.39 1.28
CA ALA A 364 10.04 -1.20 0.54
C ALA A 364 11.54 -1.17 0.26
N THR A 365 12.39 -1.40 1.27
CA THR A 365 13.84 -1.38 1.09
C THR A 365 14.30 -2.56 0.23
N THR A 366 13.75 -3.76 0.45
CA THR A 366 13.96 -4.94 -0.41
C THR A 366 13.65 -4.64 -1.88
N LEU A 367 12.51 -4.01 -2.17
CA LEU A 367 12.11 -3.65 -3.53
C LEU A 367 13.06 -2.59 -4.12
N ALA A 368 13.35 -1.51 -3.40
CA ALA A 368 14.25 -0.46 -3.85
C ALA A 368 15.69 -0.96 -4.12
N SER A 369 16.20 -1.83 -3.26
CA SER A 369 17.55 -2.41 -3.30
C SER A 369 17.72 -3.41 -4.45
N HIS A 370 16.74 -4.30 -4.65
CA HIS A 370 16.87 -5.45 -5.56
C HIS A 370 16.17 -5.32 -6.91
N PHE A 371 15.29 -4.33 -7.12
CA PHE A 371 14.55 -4.18 -8.39
C PHE A 371 15.48 -3.98 -9.59
N LYS A 372 16.36 -2.97 -9.56
CA LYS A 372 17.28 -2.69 -10.70
C LYS A 372 18.46 -3.65 -10.80
N THR A 373 18.91 -4.21 -9.67
CA THR A 373 20.13 -5.03 -9.58
C THR A 373 19.87 -6.50 -9.89
N HIS A 374 18.73 -7.06 -9.45
CA HIS A 374 18.36 -8.45 -9.66
C HIS A 374 17.14 -8.61 -10.56
N MET A 375 16.02 -7.89 -10.29
CA MET A 375 14.75 -8.17 -10.97
C MET A 375 14.79 -7.74 -12.45
N VAL A 376 15.06 -6.48 -12.77
CA VAL A 376 15.08 -5.98 -14.16
C VAL A 376 16.15 -6.68 -15.01
N ARG A 377 17.28 -7.08 -14.42
CA ARG A 377 18.36 -7.78 -15.13
C ARG A 377 18.04 -9.25 -15.42
N ALA A 378 17.39 -9.95 -14.49
CA ALA A 378 16.98 -11.34 -14.69
C ALA A 378 15.66 -11.45 -15.48
N TYR A 379 14.82 -10.42 -15.43
CA TYR A 379 13.44 -10.45 -15.90
C TYR A 379 13.07 -9.08 -16.52
N ALA A 380 13.17 -8.99 -17.85
CA ALA A 380 12.98 -7.74 -18.59
C ALA A 380 11.58 -7.11 -18.41
N THR A 381 10.56 -7.93 -18.14
CA THR A 381 9.18 -7.47 -17.91
C THR A 381 8.89 -7.14 -16.43
N ALA A 382 9.90 -6.96 -15.56
CA ALA A 382 9.69 -6.55 -14.17
C ALA A 382 8.86 -5.25 -14.02
N ALA A 383 8.97 -4.32 -14.98
CA ALA A 383 8.17 -3.11 -15.01
C ALA A 383 6.68 -3.36 -15.29
N THR A 384 6.32 -4.44 -16.00
CA THR A 384 4.93 -4.78 -16.33
C THR A 384 4.18 -5.32 -15.12
N ASP A 385 4.87 -6.09 -14.26
CA ASP A 385 4.30 -6.56 -12.99
C ASP A 385 4.13 -5.42 -11.98
N VAL A 386 5.03 -4.44 -11.96
CA VAL A 386 4.86 -3.22 -11.14
C VAL A 386 3.68 -2.38 -11.62
N ALA A 387 3.40 -2.37 -12.92
CA ALA A 387 2.35 -1.56 -13.54
C ALA A 387 0.90 -1.97 -13.19
N ASP A 388 0.68 -3.12 -12.54
CA ASP A 388 -0.65 -3.54 -12.04
C ASP A 388 -1.32 -2.46 -11.15
N GLU A 389 -2.63 -2.29 -11.32
CA GLU A 389 -3.44 -1.25 -10.66
C GLU A 389 -3.26 -1.21 -9.13
N PHE A 390 -3.28 -2.39 -8.48
CA PHE A 390 -3.12 -2.47 -7.03
C PHE A 390 -1.66 -2.30 -6.61
N ASN A 391 -0.70 -2.77 -7.42
CA ASN A 391 0.72 -2.58 -7.13
C ASN A 391 1.10 -1.09 -7.14
N LEU A 392 0.66 -0.34 -8.16
CA LEU A 392 0.81 1.12 -8.21
C LEU A 392 0.07 1.81 -7.05
N LEU A 393 -1.17 1.40 -6.74
CA LEU A 393 -1.93 1.94 -5.62
C LEU A 393 -1.19 1.76 -4.28
N HIS A 394 -0.64 0.57 -4.01
CA HIS A 394 0.08 0.27 -2.77
C HIS A 394 1.43 0.99 -2.70
N LEU A 395 2.17 1.07 -3.80
CA LEU A 395 3.39 1.88 -3.93
C LEU A 395 3.14 3.36 -3.62
N SER A 396 2.13 3.98 -4.26
CA SER A 396 1.78 5.38 -4.01
C SER A 396 1.25 5.63 -2.59
N GLN A 397 0.53 4.66 -2.00
CA GLN A 397 0.07 4.73 -0.61
C GLN A 397 1.26 4.75 0.36
N PHE A 398 2.26 3.89 0.15
CA PHE A 398 3.48 3.87 0.96
C PHE A 398 4.26 5.18 0.80
N VAL A 399 4.48 5.65 -0.44
CA VAL A 399 5.13 6.93 -0.72
C VAL A 399 4.41 8.10 -0.01
N ARG A 400 3.07 8.11 0.02
CA ARG A 400 2.29 9.12 0.77
C ARG A 400 2.51 9.05 2.28
N MET A 401 2.58 7.85 2.85
CA MET A 401 2.78 7.65 4.30
C MET A 401 4.22 7.92 4.74
N HIS A 402 5.20 7.69 3.86
CA HIS A 402 6.63 7.78 4.14
C HIS A 402 7.34 8.94 3.42
N ALA A 403 6.61 9.95 2.93
CA ALA A 403 7.14 11.05 2.09
C ALA A 403 8.33 11.85 2.67
N LYS A 404 8.65 11.69 3.96
CA LYS A 404 9.82 12.26 4.66
C LYS A 404 11.10 11.41 4.57
N ASP A 405 10.98 10.12 4.20
CA ASP A 405 12.09 9.19 4.02
C ASP A 405 12.61 9.28 2.57
N THR A 406 13.49 10.26 2.37
CA THR A 406 13.77 10.82 1.03
C THR A 406 14.44 9.81 0.10
N ALA A 407 15.45 9.09 0.56
CA ALA A 407 16.22 8.14 -0.25
C ALA A 407 15.35 6.94 -0.69
N LEU A 408 14.57 6.38 0.24
CA LEU A 408 13.69 5.25 -0.05
C LEU A 408 12.54 5.65 -0.97
N VAL A 409 11.90 6.79 -0.70
CA VAL A 409 10.80 7.30 -1.53
C VAL A 409 11.28 7.68 -2.93
N ASP A 410 12.48 8.28 -3.07
CA ASP A 410 13.05 8.61 -4.38
C ASP A 410 13.31 7.33 -5.20
N ALA A 411 13.87 6.29 -4.59
CA ALA A 411 14.06 4.98 -5.23
C ALA A 411 12.73 4.34 -5.69
N LEU A 412 11.70 4.33 -4.83
CA LEU A 412 10.37 3.83 -5.19
C LEU A 412 9.68 4.67 -6.28
N LEU A 413 9.84 5.99 -6.25
CA LEU A 413 9.32 6.89 -7.30
C LEU A 413 9.99 6.64 -8.65
N ARG A 414 11.28 6.30 -8.68
CA ARG A 414 11.96 5.86 -9.92
C ARG A 414 11.38 4.53 -10.44
N ILE A 415 11.07 3.58 -9.56
CA ILE A 415 10.41 2.32 -9.94
C ILE A 415 9.00 2.57 -10.51
N ILE A 416 8.22 3.47 -9.90
CA ILE A 416 6.92 3.90 -10.44
C ILE A 416 7.10 4.57 -11.82
N LEU A 417 8.10 5.44 -11.98
CA LEU A 417 8.37 6.12 -13.26
C LEU A 417 8.74 5.13 -14.37
N ASP A 418 9.56 4.11 -14.06
CA ASP A 418 9.91 3.03 -14.98
C ASP A 418 8.64 2.25 -15.40
N ALA A 419 7.70 1.99 -14.47
CA ALA A 419 6.43 1.33 -14.76
C ALA A 419 5.46 2.20 -15.59
N ILE A 420 5.34 3.51 -15.31
CA ILE A 420 4.52 4.42 -16.13
C ILE A 420 5.08 4.54 -17.55
N SER A 421 6.42 4.57 -17.72
CA SER A 421 7.04 4.59 -19.05
C SER A 421 6.76 3.31 -19.86
N TRP A 422 6.61 2.16 -19.19
CA TRP A 422 6.13 0.95 -19.84
C TRP A 422 4.65 1.06 -20.26
N ILE A 423 3.77 1.59 -19.39
CA ILE A 423 2.36 1.82 -19.72
C ILE A 423 2.21 2.76 -20.93
N GLU A 424 3.08 3.76 -21.10
CA GLU A 424 3.08 4.64 -22.28
C GLU A 424 3.29 3.86 -23.59
N SER A 425 4.08 2.79 -23.55
CA SER A 425 4.35 1.90 -24.69
C SER A 425 3.33 0.78 -24.87
N ALA A 426 2.46 0.54 -23.88
CA ALA A 426 1.49 -0.54 -23.91
C ALA A 426 0.31 -0.21 -24.87
N PRO A 427 -0.20 -1.21 -25.62
CA PRO A 427 -1.34 -0.99 -26.53
C PRO A 427 -2.70 -0.95 -25.79
N GLU A 428 -2.70 -1.26 -24.50
CA GLU A 428 -3.91 -1.35 -23.66
C GLU A 428 -4.33 0.02 -23.11
N ASN A 429 -5.56 0.10 -22.58
CA ASN A 429 -6.07 1.32 -21.98
C ASN A 429 -5.29 1.66 -20.68
N PRO A 430 -4.68 2.85 -20.55
CA PRO A 430 -3.99 3.25 -19.33
C PRO A 430 -4.88 3.22 -18.07
N ALA A 431 -6.21 3.37 -18.22
CA ALA A 431 -7.17 3.24 -17.12
C ALA A 431 -7.29 1.81 -16.53
N SER A 432 -6.76 0.78 -17.22
CA SER A 432 -6.64 -0.58 -16.67
C SER A 432 -5.54 -0.69 -15.60
N TYR A 433 -4.62 0.28 -15.57
CA TYR A 433 -3.44 0.30 -14.69
C TYR A 433 -3.47 1.49 -13.72
N ILE A 434 -4.05 2.63 -14.13
CA ILE A 434 -3.94 3.91 -13.42
C ILE A 434 -5.29 4.28 -12.78
N GLY A 435 -5.45 3.94 -11.50
CA GLY A 435 -6.62 4.32 -10.69
C GLY A 435 -6.53 5.72 -10.05
N ASP A 436 -7.67 6.34 -9.76
CA ASP A 436 -7.76 7.64 -9.06
C ASP A 436 -7.03 7.64 -7.70
N GLY A 437 -7.09 6.52 -6.97
CA GLY A 437 -6.38 6.37 -5.70
C GLY A 437 -4.86 6.56 -5.81
N PHE A 438 -4.26 6.12 -6.91
CA PHE A 438 -2.83 6.30 -7.20
C PHE A 438 -2.50 7.78 -7.44
N VAL A 439 -3.24 8.44 -8.33
CA VAL A 439 -3.06 9.86 -8.65
C VAL A 439 -3.31 10.75 -7.43
N SER A 440 -4.37 10.47 -6.66
CA SER A 440 -4.71 11.17 -5.42
C SER A 440 -3.65 11.02 -4.33
N ASN A 441 -3.04 9.83 -4.20
CA ASN A 441 -1.93 9.61 -3.27
C ASN A 441 -0.71 10.46 -3.64
N LEU A 442 -0.29 10.43 -4.91
CA LEU A 442 0.83 11.22 -5.42
C LEU A 442 0.59 12.73 -5.33
N TRP A 443 -0.61 13.20 -5.67
CA TRP A 443 -0.97 14.61 -5.53
C TRP A 443 -0.89 15.08 -4.07
N ARG A 444 -1.33 14.25 -3.10
CA ARG A 444 -1.21 14.55 -1.66
C ARG A 444 0.25 14.68 -1.21
N VAL A 445 1.18 13.89 -1.76
CA VAL A 445 2.63 14.03 -1.46
C VAL A 445 3.12 15.44 -1.77
N GLN A 446 2.71 16.02 -2.90
CA GLN A 446 3.11 17.38 -3.29
C GLN A 446 2.54 18.49 -2.39
N SER A 447 1.51 18.20 -1.60
CA SER A 447 0.87 19.15 -0.69
C SER A 447 1.43 19.14 0.74
N LEU A 448 2.36 18.21 1.04
CA LEU A 448 3.01 18.13 2.34
C LEU A 448 4.18 19.13 2.43
N ALA A 449 4.17 19.98 3.46
CA ALA A 449 5.13 21.08 3.61
C ALA A 449 6.60 20.63 3.75
N ASP A 450 6.84 19.45 4.32
CA ASP A 450 8.17 18.94 4.66
C ASP A 450 8.82 18.05 3.58
N VAL A 451 8.22 17.96 2.39
CA VAL A 451 8.70 17.06 1.32
C VAL A 451 9.82 17.69 0.51
N GLN A 452 10.88 16.93 0.25
CA GLN A 452 12.03 17.43 -0.51
C GLN A 452 11.63 17.81 -1.95
N PRO A 453 12.21 18.90 -2.51
CA PRO A 453 11.92 19.31 -3.88
C PRO A 453 12.20 18.24 -4.94
N SER A 454 13.24 17.41 -4.74
CA SER A 454 13.55 16.26 -5.62
C SER A 454 12.35 15.33 -5.77
N THR A 455 11.74 14.93 -4.64
CA THR A 455 10.53 14.13 -4.55
C THR A 455 9.36 14.81 -5.27
N VAL A 456 9.13 16.12 -5.05
CA VAL A 456 8.06 16.87 -5.73
C VAL A 456 8.24 16.85 -7.25
N PHE A 457 9.46 17.05 -7.76
CA PHE A 457 9.76 17.03 -9.19
C PHE A 457 9.68 15.63 -9.81
N LEU A 458 10.01 14.56 -9.08
CA LEU A 458 9.76 13.19 -9.55
C LEU A 458 8.27 12.92 -9.65
N VAL A 459 7.47 13.34 -8.67
CA VAL A 459 6.01 13.21 -8.73
C VAL A 459 5.43 14.04 -9.89
N ASP A 460 5.94 15.25 -10.15
CA ASP A 460 5.55 16.03 -11.34
C ASP A 460 5.81 15.25 -12.64
N ASN A 461 7.00 14.65 -12.79
CA ASN A 461 7.32 13.86 -13.97
C ASN A 461 6.42 12.63 -14.12
N ILE A 462 6.15 11.90 -13.03
CA ILE A 462 5.25 10.74 -13.05
C ILE A 462 3.84 11.15 -13.47
N LEU A 463 3.28 12.20 -12.87
CA LEU A 463 1.92 12.68 -13.19
C LEU A 463 1.84 13.30 -14.59
N LEU A 464 2.87 13.98 -15.07
CA LEU A 464 2.94 14.44 -16.47
C LEU A 464 2.96 13.25 -17.44
N ASN A 465 3.75 12.21 -17.17
CA ASN A 465 3.77 11.00 -17.99
C ASN A 465 2.41 10.27 -17.97
N VAL A 466 1.74 10.18 -16.82
CA VAL A 466 0.35 9.65 -16.73
C VAL A 466 -0.61 10.42 -17.63
N HIS A 467 -0.53 11.75 -17.65
CA HIS A 467 -1.33 12.58 -18.56
C HIS A 467 -0.99 12.30 -20.04
N PHE A 468 0.30 12.22 -20.39
CA PHE A 468 0.73 11.92 -21.76
C PHE A 468 0.31 10.51 -22.20
N CYS A 469 0.38 9.49 -21.34
CA CYS A 469 -0.17 8.15 -21.62
C CYS A 469 -1.65 8.22 -22.01
N CYS A 470 -2.45 8.96 -21.23
CA CYS A 470 -3.88 9.12 -21.49
C CYS A 470 -4.15 9.87 -22.80
N GLU A 471 -3.48 10.99 -23.06
CA GLU A 471 -3.62 11.77 -24.30
C GLU A 471 -3.17 10.96 -25.53
N ASN A 472 -2.02 10.27 -25.46
CA ASN A 472 -1.53 9.41 -26.53
C ASN A 472 -2.55 8.31 -26.85
N PHE A 473 -3.08 7.62 -25.83
CA PHE A 473 -4.12 6.61 -26.01
C PHE A 473 -5.39 7.17 -26.65
N LEU A 474 -5.86 8.36 -26.23
CA LEU A 474 -7.01 9.04 -26.85
C LEU A 474 -6.75 9.42 -28.32
N VAL A 475 -5.53 9.86 -28.66
CA VAL A 475 -5.11 10.13 -30.05
C VAL A 475 -5.08 8.84 -30.88
N HIS A 476 -4.55 7.74 -30.33
CA HIS A 476 -4.56 6.44 -30.99
C HIS A 476 -5.99 5.93 -31.24
N LEU A 477 -6.88 6.00 -30.26
CA LEU A 477 -8.30 5.69 -30.44
C LEU A 477 -8.93 6.53 -31.55
N ARG A 478 -8.76 7.87 -31.52
CA ARG A 478 -9.31 8.78 -32.53
C ARG A 478 -8.81 8.45 -33.95
N ARG A 479 -7.54 8.09 -34.12
CA ARG A 479 -6.96 7.65 -35.41
C ARG A 479 -7.58 6.32 -35.88
N SER A 480 -7.66 5.31 -35.02
CA SER A 480 -8.22 4.00 -35.37
C SER A 480 -9.68 4.07 -35.83
N PHE A 481 -10.49 4.96 -35.24
CA PHE A 481 -11.87 5.19 -35.71
C PHE A 481 -11.95 5.95 -37.04
N SER A 482 -11.04 6.90 -37.29
CA SER A 482 -11.01 7.64 -38.57
C SER A 482 -10.66 6.76 -39.78
N HIS A 483 -10.09 5.57 -39.55
CA HIS A 483 -9.72 4.61 -40.57
C HIS A 483 -10.72 3.44 -40.73
N GLN A 484 -11.91 3.48 -40.12
CA GLN A 484 -12.97 2.56 -40.58
C GLN A 484 -13.30 2.88 -42.04
N PRO A 485 -13.01 1.99 -43.01
CA PRO A 485 -13.30 2.27 -44.40
C PRO A 485 -14.82 2.39 -44.53
N THR A 486 -15.28 3.55 -45.00
CA THR A 486 -16.67 3.78 -45.38
C THR A 486 -17.06 2.64 -46.28
N LYS A 487 -17.96 1.74 -45.83
CA LYS A 487 -18.34 0.54 -46.60
C LYS A 487 -18.74 0.96 -48.00
N GLN A 488 -17.85 0.77 -48.97
CA GLN A 488 -18.17 0.93 -50.38
C GLN A 488 -19.39 0.04 -50.61
N LYS A 489 -20.46 0.66 -51.12
CA LYS A 489 -21.66 -0.08 -51.50
C LYS A 489 -21.22 -1.10 -52.54
N LEU A 490 -21.10 -2.38 -52.15
CA LEU A 490 -21.01 -3.47 -53.10
C LEU A 490 -22.30 -3.40 -53.94
N SER A 491 -22.16 -2.94 -55.18
CA SER A 491 -23.20 -3.10 -56.18
C SER A 491 -23.39 -4.60 -56.43
N HIS A 492 -24.64 -4.99 -56.66
CA HIS A 492 -25.00 -6.37 -56.95
C HIS A 492 -24.16 -6.96 -58.09
N GLN A 493 -23.41 -8.02 -57.79
CA GLN A 493 -23.09 -9.06 -58.77
C GLN A 493 -23.60 -10.41 -58.29
N ARG A 494 -24.09 -11.19 -59.25
CA ARG A 494 -24.90 -12.40 -59.10
C ARG A 494 -23.97 -13.62 -58.94
N PRO A 495 -24.35 -14.67 -58.16
CA PRO A 495 -23.45 -15.79 -57.90
C PRO A 495 -23.41 -16.80 -59.05
N SER A 496 -22.24 -17.41 -59.26
CA SER A 496 -22.06 -18.61 -60.10
C SER A 496 -21.26 -19.68 -59.34
N ILE A 497 -22.00 -20.71 -58.89
CA ILE A 497 -21.70 -22.16 -58.89
C ILE A 497 -20.27 -22.65 -58.53
N LEU A 498 -20.25 -23.58 -57.57
CA LEU A 498 -19.23 -24.55 -57.07
C LEU A 498 -18.33 -25.27 -58.13
N PRO A 499 -17.34 -26.14 -57.75
CA PRO A 499 -17.05 -26.77 -56.43
C PRO A 499 -15.57 -26.83 -55.95
N GLU A 500 -15.37 -27.32 -54.70
CA GLU A 500 -14.23 -28.14 -54.15
C GLU A 500 -12.76 -27.67 -54.36
N THR A 501 -11.73 -27.89 -53.53
CA THR A 501 -11.46 -28.50 -52.20
C THR A 501 -10.13 -27.84 -51.69
N THR A 502 -9.59 -27.96 -50.47
CA THR A 502 -9.76 -28.86 -49.30
C THR A 502 -9.33 -28.09 -48.04
N THR A 503 -9.75 -28.49 -46.83
CA THR A 503 -9.27 -27.89 -45.56
C THR A 503 -8.35 -28.80 -44.76
N THR A 504 -7.10 -28.38 -44.56
CA THR A 504 -6.18 -28.92 -43.56
C THR A 504 -6.44 -28.31 -42.18
N VAL A 505 -6.32 -29.14 -41.13
CA VAL A 505 -6.56 -28.72 -39.74
C VAL A 505 -5.30 -28.05 -39.17
N GLY A 506 -5.37 -26.75 -38.91
CA GLY A 506 -4.35 -25.98 -38.20
C GLY A 506 -4.79 -25.66 -36.77
N VAL A 507 -4.13 -26.24 -35.77
CA VAL A 507 -4.41 -26.00 -34.34
C VAL A 507 -3.82 -24.64 -33.91
N MET A 508 -4.66 -23.73 -33.43
CA MET A 508 -4.21 -22.54 -32.68
C MET A 508 -4.30 -22.77 -31.16
N PRO A 509 -3.37 -22.20 -30.37
CA PRO A 509 -3.47 -22.18 -28.91
C PRO A 509 -4.50 -21.14 -28.44
N PRO A 510 -5.13 -21.32 -27.26
CA PRO A 510 -6.16 -20.40 -26.77
C PRO A 510 -5.56 -19.11 -26.19
N SER A 511 -5.84 -17.98 -26.83
CA SER A 511 -5.63 -16.66 -26.26
C SER A 511 -6.69 -16.34 -25.21
N LEU A 512 -6.28 -16.20 -23.94
CA LEU A 512 -7.16 -15.75 -22.86
C LEU A 512 -7.40 -14.23 -22.95
N SER A 513 -8.52 -13.83 -23.53
CA SER A 513 -8.96 -12.42 -23.53
C SER A 513 -10.48 -12.26 -23.37
N PHE A 514 -10.99 -12.45 -22.14
CA PHE A 514 -12.29 -11.92 -21.74
C PHE A 514 -12.30 -11.50 -20.26
N ILE A 515 -11.92 -10.24 -19.99
CA ILE A 515 -12.08 -9.61 -18.67
C ILE A 515 -13.14 -8.50 -18.73
N ARG A 516 -14.23 -8.74 -18.00
CA ARG A 516 -15.14 -7.79 -17.32
C ARG A 516 -15.58 -6.51 -18.07
N VAL A 517 -16.82 -6.56 -18.56
CA VAL A 517 -17.74 -5.39 -18.61
C VAL A 517 -18.89 -5.55 -17.57
N SER A 518 -18.77 -6.51 -16.64
CA SER A 518 -19.86 -6.98 -15.77
C SER A 518 -20.18 -6.09 -14.54
N LYS A 519 -19.58 -4.90 -14.41
CA LYS A 519 -19.78 -4.01 -13.24
C LYS A 519 -20.65 -2.77 -13.48
N MET A 520 -21.09 -2.53 -14.72
CA MET A 520 -21.94 -1.37 -15.06
C MET A 520 -23.40 -1.73 -15.41
N SER A 521 -23.69 -3.00 -15.69
CA SER A 521 -25.04 -3.45 -16.08
C SER A 521 -26.00 -3.68 -14.90
N SER A 522 -25.54 -3.65 -13.65
CA SER A 522 -26.36 -3.92 -12.46
C SER A 522 -27.10 -2.71 -11.87
N LEU A 523 -27.06 -1.54 -12.52
CA LEU A 523 -27.70 -0.30 -12.04
C LEU A 523 -28.90 0.16 -12.86
N ILE A 524 -29.33 -0.61 -13.87
CA ILE A 524 -30.41 -0.23 -14.81
C ILE A 524 -31.56 -1.27 -14.85
N SER A 525 -31.52 -2.32 -14.03
CA SER A 525 -32.44 -3.47 -14.11
C SER A 525 -33.19 -3.81 -12.81
N GLN A 526 -33.80 -2.81 -12.17
CA GLN A 526 -34.87 -3.03 -11.19
C GLN A 526 -36.04 -2.05 -11.36
N THR A 527 -36.88 -2.29 -12.36
CA THR A 527 -38.30 -1.90 -12.40
C THR A 527 -38.95 -2.51 -13.64
N SER A 528 -39.81 -3.52 -13.47
CA SER A 528 -40.91 -3.83 -14.41
C SER A 528 -41.82 -4.90 -13.84
N VAL A 529 -43.09 -4.55 -13.64
CA VAL A 529 -44.21 -5.48 -13.50
C VAL A 529 -44.96 -5.47 -14.84
N GLN A 530 -45.12 -6.66 -15.44
CA GLN A 530 -46.01 -7.07 -16.54
C GLN A 530 -46.11 -6.22 -17.85
N PRO A 531 -46.45 -6.87 -18.99
CA PRO A 531 -46.57 -6.22 -20.29
C PRO A 531 -48.01 -5.80 -20.63
N ALA A 532 -48.14 -4.75 -21.45
CA ALA A 532 -49.30 -4.51 -22.30
C ALA A 532 -48.85 -3.81 -23.59
N ASP A 533 -49.53 -4.10 -24.70
CA ASP A 533 -49.18 -3.61 -26.03
C ASP A 533 -49.30 -2.08 -26.17
N ASN A 534 -48.39 -1.45 -26.92
CA ASN A 534 -48.73 -0.99 -28.28
C ASN A 534 -47.57 -0.35 -29.06
N SER A 535 -47.75 -0.31 -30.37
CA SER A 535 -46.81 0.18 -31.38
C SER A 535 -46.47 1.67 -31.23
N PHE A 536 -45.18 2.00 -31.09
CA PHE A 536 -44.63 3.29 -31.49
C PHE A 536 -43.25 3.12 -32.12
N THR A 537 -43.17 3.28 -33.43
CA THR A 537 -41.92 3.35 -34.20
C THR A 537 -41.23 4.69 -34.00
N ARG A 538 -40.74 4.96 -32.79
CA ARG A 538 -39.72 6.01 -32.58
C ARG A 538 -38.37 5.48 -33.01
N SER A 539 -37.66 6.22 -33.86
CA SER A 539 -36.26 5.94 -34.16
C SER A 539 -35.42 6.15 -32.89
N ARG A 540 -35.26 5.07 -32.12
CA ARG A 540 -34.15 4.98 -31.16
C ARG A 540 -32.87 5.10 -31.98
N THR A 541 -32.30 6.30 -31.98
CA THR A 541 -30.89 6.49 -32.26
C THR A 541 -30.16 5.46 -31.42
N LYS A 542 -29.58 4.45 -32.08
CA LYS A 542 -28.76 3.45 -31.41
C LYS A 542 -27.53 4.17 -30.92
N PHE A 543 -27.60 4.71 -29.71
CA PHE A 543 -26.43 5.11 -28.94
C PHE A 543 -25.59 3.83 -28.85
N SER A 544 -24.56 3.73 -29.70
CA SER A 544 -23.75 2.52 -29.73
C SER A 544 -23.18 2.32 -28.34
N LEU A 545 -23.15 1.07 -27.88
CA LEU A 545 -22.48 0.74 -26.62
C LEU A 545 -21.05 1.29 -26.65
N ASP A 546 -20.39 1.21 -27.82
CA ASP A 546 -19.06 1.76 -28.11
C ASP A 546 -18.98 3.28 -27.95
N MET A 547 -20.06 4.02 -28.23
CA MET A 547 -20.10 5.47 -28.09
C MET A 547 -20.28 5.88 -26.62
N ALA A 548 -21.07 5.11 -25.87
CA ALA A 548 -21.23 5.30 -24.43
C ALA A 548 -19.98 4.90 -23.65
N THR A 549 -19.36 3.76 -23.97
CA THR A 549 -18.07 3.35 -23.38
C THR A 549 -16.95 4.31 -23.79
N LYS A 550 -16.92 4.80 -25.03
CA LYS A 550 -16.00 5.86 -25.46
C LYS A 550 -16.17 7.12 -24.62
N PHE A 551 -17.39 7.63 -24.45
CA PHE A 551 -17.63 8.83 -23.63
C PHE A 551 -17.24 8.61 -22.16
N LEU A 552 -17.52 7.43 -21.60
CA LEU A 552 -17.14 7.08 -20.22
C LEU A 552 -15.63 6.90 -20.05
N VAL A 553 -14.94 6.30 -21.00
CA VAL A 553 -13.47 6.20 -20.99
C VAL A 553 -12.86 7.60 -21.16
N GLU A 554 -13.29 8.37 -22.15
CA GLU A 554 -12.78 9.72 -22.44
C GLU A 554 -12.98 10.66 -21.24
N THR A 555 -14.15 10.62 -20.58
CA THR A 555 -14.40 11.38 -19.34
C THR A 555 -13.66 10.84 -18.12
N HIS A 556 -13.44 9.53 -17.98
CA HIS A 556 -12.67 8.99 -16.86
C HIS A 556 -11.19 9.33 -16.99
N THR A 557 -10.59 9.13 -18.17
CA THR A 557 -9.17 9.43 -18.42
C THR A 557 -8.88 10.93 -18.44
N SER A 558 -9.78 11.77 -18.99
CA SER A 558 -9.59 13.23 -18.97
C SER A 558 -9.67 13.84 -17.57
N ASN A 559 -10.31 13.15 -16.63
CA ASN A 559 -10.56 13.67 -15.28
C ASN A 559 -9.56 13.19 -14.22
N LEU A 560 -8.70 12.21 -14.52
CA LEU A 560 -7.64 11.73 -13.60
C LEU A 560 -6.72 12.87 -13.15
N ILE A 561 -6.32 13.76 -14.07
CA ILE A 561 -5.50 14.93 -13.78
C ILE A 561 -6.25 16.17 -14.27
N ARG A 562 -6.66 17.04 -13.35
CA ARG A 562 -7.43 18.24 -13.69
C ARG A 562 -6.56 19.22 -14.49
N PRO A 563 -7.11 19.98 -15.45
CA PRO A 563 -6.35 20.93 -16.26
C PRO A 563 -5.50 21.92 -15.43
N VAL A 564 -6.02 22.41 -14.30
CA VAL A 564 -5.29 23.31 -13.40
C VAL A 564 -4.07 22.62 -12.78
N GLN A 565 -4.18 21.34 -12.39
CA GLN A 565 -3.06 20.56 -11.86
C GLN A 565 -1.99 20.38 -12.94
N TYR A 566 -2.39 19.93 -14.14
CA TYR A 566 -1.48 19.81 -15.29
C TYR A 566 -0.71 21.10 -15.57
N GLN A 567 -1.38 22.26 -15.63
CA GLN A 567 -0.71 23.54 -15.88
C GLN A 567 0.29 23.92 -14.78
N ILE A 568 0.02 23.59 -13.51
CA ILE A 568 0.96 23.81 -12.41
C ILE A 568 2.20 22.91 -12.55
N MET A 569 1.99 21.61 -12.77
CA MET A 569 3.08 20.62 -12.91
C MET A 569 3.95 20.92 -14.14
N LYS A 570 3.32 21.21 -15.29
CA LYS A 570 4.00 21.62 -16.52
C LYS A 570 4.83 22.87 -16.31
N LYS A 571 4.26 23.91 -15.69
CA LYS A 571 4.99 25.15 -15.39
C LYS A 571 6.18 24.91 -14.46
N ARG A 572 6.08 24.04 -13.45
CA ARG A 572 7.23 23.64 -12.61
C ARG A 572 8.29 22.89 -13.43
N HIS A 573 7.89 21.96 -14.28
CA HIS A 573 8.80 21.22 -15.16
C HIS A 573 9.54 22.14 -16.15
N ASP A 574 8.82 23.03 -16.84
CA ASP A 574 9.40 24.00 -17.78
C ASP A 574 10.37 24.97 -17.08
N LEU A 575 10.02 25.46 -15.89
CA LEU A 575 10.91 26.28 -15.05
C LEU A 575 12.15 25.50 -14.60
N LYS A 576 12.02 24.22 -14.22
CA LYS A 576 13.14 23.35 -13.86
C LYS A 576 14.10 23.17 -15.04
N LYS A 577 13.57 22.86 -16.23
CA LYS A 577 14.36 22.68 -17.45
C LYS A 577 15.07 23.98 -17.85
N SER A 578 14.37 25.10 -17.79
CA SER A 578 14.96 26.43 -18.02
C SER A 578 16.08 26.74 -17.02
N LEU A 579 15.86 26.45 -15.73
CA LEU A 579 16.85 26.64 -14.67
C LEU A 579 18.11 25.79 -14.92
N GLN A 580 17.95 24.50 -15.25
CA GLN A 580 19.06 23.59 -15.59
C GLN A 580 19.89 24.08 -16.77
N ILE A 581 19.25 24.54 -17.86
CA ILE A 581 19.95 25.08 -19.04
C ILE A 581 20.76 26.33 -18.67
N ASN A 582 20.15 27.28 -17.95
CA ASN A 582 20.84 28.50 -17.53
C ASN A 582 22.01 28.22 -16.58
N ILE A 583 21.86 27.26 -15.66
CA ILE A 583 22.94 26.83 -14.76
C ILE A 583 24.09 26.22 -15.55
N ALA A 584 23.81 25.32 -16.49
CA ALA A 584 24.84 24.73 -17.34
C ALA A 584 25.63 25.81 -18.11
N THR A 585 24.95 26.86 -18.61
CA THR A 585 25.62 28.01 -19.26
C THR A 585 26.53 28.78 -18.30
N VAL A 586 26.06 29.12 -17.10
CA VAL A 586 26.87 29.85 -16.09
C VAL A 586 28.07 29.02 -15.64
N VAL A 587 27.86 27.74 -15.34
CA VAL A 587 28.92 26.82 -14.91
C VAL A 587 29.96 26.64 -16.02
N GLN A 588 29.55 26.38 -17.27
CA GLN A 588 30.48 26.13 -18.38
C GLN A 588 31.40 27.32 -18.69
N ASP A 589 30.92 28.56 -18.55
CA ASP A 589 31.70 29.78 -18.77
C ASP A 589 32.52 30.21 -17.55
N GLY A 590 31.96 30.06 -16.35
CA GLY A 590 32.51 30.61 -15.11
C GLY A 590 33.39 29.65 -14.31
N PHE A 591 32.93 28.42 -14.10
CA PHE A 591 33.54 27.48 -13.15
C PHE A 591 35.00 27.10 -13.49
N PRO A 592 35.39 26.79 -14.75
CA PRO A 592 36.76 26.37 -15.07
C PRO A 592 37.85 27.40 -14.73
N GLN A 593 37.47 28.67 -14.51
CA GLN A 593 38.36 29.77 -14.16
C GLN A 593 37.95 30.48 -12.86
N GLN A 594 36.94 29.96 -12.14
CA GLN A 594 36.33 30.57 -10.95
C GLN A 594 35.98 32.06 -11.14
N LYS A 595 35.44 32.41 -12.33
CA LYS A 595 35.18 33.81 -12.72
C LYS A 595 34.22 34.52 -11.77
N ALA A 596 34.51 35.77 -11.43
CA ALA A 596 33.55 36.63 -10.75
C ALA A 596 32.36 36.96 -11.68
N ILE A 597 31.22 37.40 -11.11
CA ILE A 597 30.03 37.79 -11.88
C ILE A 597 30.33 38.87 -12.94
N VAL A 598 31.29 39.75 -12.64
CA VAL A 598 31.76 40.81 -13.55
C VAL A 598 32.48 40.25 -14.78
N GLU A 599 33.15 39.11 -14.64
CA GLU A 599 34.01 38.47 -15.65
C GLU A 599 33.25 37.44 -16.52
N LEU A 600 32.06 37.00 -16.07
CA LEU A 600 31.15 36.17 -16.87
C LEU A 600 30.78 36.86 -18.19
N SER A 601 30.59 36.07 -19.25
CA SER A 601 30.10 36.59 -20.53
C SER A 601 28.70 37.18 -20.42
N ASP A 602 28.32 38.06 -21.35
CA ASP A 602 26.97 38.64 -21.39
C ASP A 602 25.86 37.59 -21.58
N HIS A 603 26.19 36.40 -22.10
CA HIS A 603 25.25 35.29 -22.12
C HIS A 603 25.05 34.70 -20.73
N SER A 604 26.13 34.40 -20.00
CA SER A 604 26.10 33.87 -18.65
C SER A 604 25.52 34.87 -17.64
N LYS A 605 25.81 36.17 -17.75
CA LYS A 605 25.15 37.23 -16.97
C LYS A 605 23.63 37.29 -17.20
N ARG A 606 23.16 37.02 -18.42
CA ARG A 606 21.71 36.91 -18.72
C ARG A 606 21.12 35.62 -18.15
N ALA A 607 21.82 34.49 -18.27
CA ALA A 607 21.42 33.21 -17.70
C ALA A 607 21.32 33.30 -16.17
N MET A 608 22.33 33.85 -15.50
CA MET A 608 22.38 34.04 -14.05
C MET A 608 21.25 34.95 -13.53
N ARG A 609 20.92 36.04 -14.22
CA ARG A 609 19.74 36.86 -13.90
C ARG A 609 18.43 36.06 -13.99
N GLN A 610 18.33 35.11 -14.92
CA GLN A 610 17.17 34.23 -15.03
C GLN A 610 17.14 33.16 -13.93
N VAL A 611 18.30 32.58 -13.56
CA VAL A 611 18.45 31.71 -12.36
C VAL A 611 17.92 32.44 -11.14
N MET A 612 18.44 33.63 -10.84
CA MET A 612 18.03 34.44 -9.69
C MET A 612 16.53 34.77 -9.71
N ARG A 613 15.96 35.13 -10.86
CA ARG A 613 14.53 35.41 -11.00
C ARG A 613 13.66 34.19 -10.70
N ILE A 614 14.09 32.98 -11.08
CA ILE A 614 13.35 31.74 -10.80
C ILE A 614 13.46 31.40 -9.31
N VAL A 615 14.67 31.38 -8.77
CA VAL A 615 14.99 31.00 -7.38
C VAL A 615 14.30 31.94 -6.36
N THR A 616 14.37 33.26 -6.58
CA THR A 616 13.72 34.25 -5.69
C THR A 616 12.19 34.21 -5.76
N ARG A 617 11.60 33.89 -6.92
CA ARG A 617 10.14 33.84 -7.10
C ARG A 617 9.52 32.54 -6.59
N PHE A 618 10.29 31.45 -6.55
CA PHE A 618 9.79 30.11 -6.29
C PHE A 618 10.73 29.37 -5.31
N PRO A 619 10.51 29.46 -3.99
CA PRO A 619 11.43 28.94 -2.96
C PRO A 619 11.78 27.46 -3.08
N ILE A 620 10.88 26.64 -3.66
CA ILE A 620 11.15 25.23 -3.97
C ILE A 620 12.42 25.01 -4.80
N PHE A 621 12.77 25.95 -5.69
CA PHE A 621 14.01 25.87 -6.48
C PHE A 621 15.25 26.29 -5.69
N ASP A 622 15.15 27.18 -4.69
CA ASP A 622 16.28 27.49 -3.80
C ASP A 622 16.64 26.26 -2.96
N VAL A 623 15.64 25.66 -2.31
CA VAL A 623 15.84 24.42 -1.54
C VAL A 623 16.37 23.31 -2.45
N TRP A 624 15.84 23.18 -3.67
CA TRP A 624 16.31 22.17 -4.62
C TRP A 624 17.78 22.34 -4.99
N LEU A 625 18.22 23.57 -5.33
CA LEU A 625 19.63 23.82 -5.67
C LEU A 625 20.55 23.50 -4.49
N ARG A 626 20.17 23.87 -3.26
CA ARG A 626 20.91 23.51 -2.05
C ARG A 626 20.95 22.01 -1.78
N THR A 627 19.99 21.22 -2.27
CA THR A 627 19.97 19.75 -2.11
C THR A 627 20.80 18.97 -3.14
N LEU A 628 21.29 19.60 -4.20
CA LEU A 628 22.07 18.93 -5.26
C LEU A 628 23.55 18.68 -4.89
N GLN A 629 23.91 18.62 -3.59
CA GLN A 629 25.29 18.69 -3.05
C GLN A 629 26.26 17.59 -3.56
N GLU A 630 26.70 17.70 -4.81
CA GLU A 630 27.70 16.84 -5.45
C GLU A 630 28.62 17.71 -6.34
N GLY A 631 29.63 18.31 -5.71
CA GLY A 631 30.80 18.88 -6.38
C GLY A 631 30.90 20.42 -6.46
N ASP A 632 32.14 20.87 -6.58
CA ASP A 632 32.61 22.26 -6.69
C ASP A 632 31.81 23.16 -7.69
N PRO A 633 31.31 22.67 -8.84
CA PRO A 633 30.53 23.52 -9.76
C PRO A 633 29.25 24.09 -9.17
N LEU A 634 28.65 23.38 -8.21
CA LEU A 634 27.43 23.82 -7.53
C LEU A 634 27.74 24.80 -6.39
N GLU A 635 28.85 24.61 -5.69
CA GLU A 635 29.31 25.53 -4.65
C GLU A 635 29.60 26.91 -5.26
N TYR A 636 30.35 26.95 -6.36
CA TYR A 636 30.54 28.16 -7.18
C TYR A 636 29.21 28.83 -7.55
N LEU A 637 28.23 28.07 -8.07
CA LEU A 637 26.91 28.63 -8.39
C LEU A 637 26.20 29.22 -7.16
N LEU A 638 26.27 28.55 -6.01
CA LEU A 638 25.63 28.99 -4.77
C LEU A 638 26.29 30.27 -4.23
N GLU A 639 27.61 30.41 -4.35
CA GLU A 639 28.33 31.66 -4.04
C GLU A 639 27.89 32.81 -4.94
N LEU A 640 27.80 32.59 -6.27
CA LEU A 640 27.28 33.61 -7.19
C LEU A 640 25.82 34.00 -6.83
N ILE A 641 24.97 33.04 -6.45
CA ILE A 641 23.59 33.28 -6.03
C ILE A 641 23.56 34.14 -4.76
N GLU A 642 24.39 33.83 -3.77
CA GLU A 642 24.42 34.55 -2.50
C GLU A 642 25.05 35.95 -2.64
N PHE A 643 26.06 36.10 -3.49
CA PHE A 643 26.58 37.41 -3.90
C PHE A 643 25.46 38.28 -4.50
N MET A 644 24.66 37.72 -5.43
CA MET A 644 23.56 38.46 -6.05
C MET A 644 22.41 38.79 -5.08
N ARG A 645 22.24 38.05 -3.98
CA ARG A 645 21.30 38.38 -2.90
C ARG A 645 21.80 39.53 -2.04
N THR A 646 23.09 39.51 -1.71
CA THR A 646 23.75 40.48 -0.83
C THR A 646 24.04 41.81 -1.53
N HIS A 647 24.27 41.80 -2.85
CA HIS A 647 24.64 42.98 -3.65
C HIS A 647 23.59 43.34 -4.73
N PRO A 648 22.30 43.56 -4.39
CA PRO A 648 21.23 43.77 -5.37
C PRO A 648 21.36 45.08 -6.17
N LEU A 649 22.20 46.02 -5.73
CA LEU A 649 22.48 47.27 -6.45
C LEU A 649 23.46 47.04 -7.61
N GLU A 650 24.52 46.26 -7.40
CA GLU A 650 25.46 45.88 -8.47
C GLU A 650 24.75 45.05 -9.55
N VAL A 651 23.85 44.14 -9.12
CA VAL A 651 22.96 43.38 -10.02
C VAL A 651 22.12 44.29 -10.93
N ARG A 652 21.72 45.49 -10.48
CA ARG A 652 21.00 46.46 -11.31
C ARG A 652 21.90 47.13 -12.33
N GLN A 653 23.16 47.42 -12.01
CA GLN A 653 24.11 48.03 -12.95
C GLN A 653 24.36 47.11 -14.17
N PHE A 654 24.41 45.78 -13.98
CA PHE A 654 24.45 44.82 -15.10
C PHE A 654 23.14 44.71 -15.91
N SER A 655 22.06 45.36 -15.47
CA SER A 655 20.81 45.43 -16.22
C SER A 655 20.80 46.57 -17.25
N GLU A 656 21.58 47.61 -17.00
CA GLU A 656 21.73 48.80 -17.85
C GLU A 656 22.98 48.68 -18.73
N GLY A 657 23.11 47.55 -19.43
CA GLY A 657 23.84 47.57 -20.69
C GLY A 657 23.20 48.63 -21.60
N PRO A 658 23.99 49.51 -22.25
CA PRO A 658 23.49 50.73 -22.88
C PRO A 658 22.33 50.37 -23.79
N SER A 659 21.17 50.97 -23.51
CA SER A 659 19.95 50.54 -24.18
C SER A 659 20.11 50.69 -25.69
N VAL A 660 19.50 49.80 -26.48
CA VAL A 660 19.54 49.96 -27.95
C VAL A 660 18.96 51.33 -28.35
N MET A 661 18.10 51.92 -27.52
CA MET A 661 17.62 53.31 -27.63
C MET A 661 18.69 54.38 -27.43
N GLU A 662 19.74 54.16 -26.64
CA GLU A 662 20.90 55.07 -26.52
C GLU A 662 21.88 54.94 -27.69
N SER A 663 22.10 53.72 -28.19
CA SER A 663 22.85 53.51 -29.44
C SER A 663 22.12 54.11 -30.66
N ILE A 664 20.79 54.05 -30.66
CA ILE A 664 19.94 54.75 -31.64
C ILE A 664 19.97 56.27 -31.41
N ARG A 665 19.91 56.78 -30.17
CA ARG A 665 20.06 58.22 -29.90
C ARG A 665 21.43 58.76 -30.30
N SER A 666 22.51 58.03 -30.11
CA SER A 666 23.85 58.49 -30.51
C SER A 666 23.99 58.52 -32.04
N THR A 667 23.48 57.51 -32.76
CA THR A 667 23.46 57.53 -34.25
C THR A 667 22.52 58.59 -34.84
N PHE A 668 21.40 58.91 -34.19
CA PHE A 668 20.56 60.04 -34.61
C PHE A 668 21.16 61.41 -34.24
N SER A 669 21.91 61.52 -33.14
CA SER A 669 22.62 62.75 -32.76
C SER A 669 23.73 63.10 -33.77
N ILE A 670 24.54 62.11 -34.16
CA ILE A 670 25.61 62.28 -35.16
C ILE A 670 25.04 62.72 -36.52
N LYS A 671 23.89 62.20 -36.94
CA LYS A 671 23.20 62.64 -38.17
C LYS A 671 22.57 64.04 -38.10
N ARG A 672 22.40 64.61 -36.90
CA ARG A 672 21.90 65.99 -36.74
C ARG A 672 23.05 67.00 -36.82
N SER A 673 24.16 66.71 -36.14
CA SER A 673 25.40 67.52 -36.20
C SER A 673 25.93 67.66 -37.64
N ALA A 674 25.92 66.57 -38.43
CA ALA A 674 26.34 66.60 -39.84
C ALA A 674 25.40 67.37 -40.80
N ARG A 675 24.26 67.91 -40.32
CA ARG A 675 23.30 68.67 -41.13
C ARG A 675 23.27 70.17 -40.86
N GLU A 676 23.95 70.64 -39.82
CA GLU A 676 24.00 72.06 -39.43
C GLU A 676 25.27 72.79 -39.93
N SER A 677 26.25 72.08 -40.49
CA SER A 677 27.47 72.68 -41.08
C SER A 677 27.34 73.17 -42.53
N VAL A 678 26.17 73.00 -43.18
CA VAL A 678 25.94 73.39 -44.59
C VAL A 678 24.74 74.33 -44.70
N ARG A 679 24.90 75.58 -44.24
CA ARG A 679 24.12 76.77 -44.64
C ARG A 679 24.69 78.07 -44.07
N ALA A 680 25.81 78.52 -44.65
CA ALA A 680 26.19 79.93 -44.60
C ALA A 680 25.74 80.61 -45.91
N PRO A 681 24.95 81.70 -45.88
CA PRO A 681 24.65 82.50 -47.07
C PRO A 681 25.80 83.49 -47.35
N PRO A 682 26.03 83.89 -48.61
CA PRO A 682 27.10 84.80 -48.97
C PRO A 682 26.75 86.27 -48.67
N ARG A 683 27.69 86.99 -48.07
CA ARG A 683 27.93 88.43 -48.24
C ARG A 683 29.43 88.70 -48.09
#